data_AF-A0A9E3UYS9-F1
#
_entry.id   AF-A0A9E3UYS9-F1
#
_cell.length_a   1.000
_cell.length_b   1.000
_cell.length_c   1.000
_cell.angle_alpha   90.00
_cell.angle_beta   90.00
_cell.angle_gamma   90.00
#
_symmetry.space_group_name_H-M   'P 1'
#
loop_
_entity.id
_entity.type
_entity.pdbx_description
1 polymer ?
#
loop_
_entity_poly.entity_id
_entity_poly.type
_entity_poly.pdbx_seq_one_letter_code
_entity_poly.pdbx_strand_id
1 'polypeptide(L)'
;MEQKGVLIVLEGSDGSGKTTQFNLLSERLKAIGYDVSVFDFPRYDKESSYFIKQYLNGRYGPAAKISPYTASLFYALDRYEAAKEIRRELDKGRVVLCNRYVGSNMAHQGSKFDDPVEQRGFFVWEDNLEFQLLNIPRPDINLFLRVPAEVSYELIRNKSARSYTSKTHDEHEGDIEHLKRSVATYDLLCQLFPKDFSAIECSKNNQMLDIPEISNLIWNRLKPVLPKDIPNPGHSAVVTVGEKLNQAQAPTNSDTEKLTQEFKTSSLLLKLQIEKELKSVEPSGFSVWSDSGYKFYTPQGLPKQLEATYKSTIEHIGHLHQQMRQMLEVYYEKSLLAQANGSPTLPNISSLLLPVTPLSALSNFTATLSPRSIRRVCGLLLANDSSELQWAAKQLYLAARQAWPEDFSQPLESDATPEPLNNIIAKLAEDKLSLNSSDNRDVRLLEATPRQEFDLLAETIYPYSSLSLEEITEEVSDWSYQQKFDSLKQAASDPAVLLEKIQYKFDLITDQVVMQEIVNHSVVSNLQAQTPSPRNGYEVPTAIEEAGIEDLYMECFDESLKLFSLLQQAERDDLTVYSALLGHKLRWQLSVNARDMRSILDYNGDESYSKVINTIRDKVSEVHPLTWEVLTGTSSSANVTGARKNRVKPARRRQSKRKH
;
A
#
# COMPACT_ATOMS: atom_id res chain seq x y z
N MET A 1 -8.74 -11.10 -30.47
CA MET A 1 -9.87 -11.74 -29.77
C MET A 1 -9.59 -11.58 -28.29
N GLU A 2 -10.46 -10.89 -27.55
CA GLU A 2 -10.34 -10.80 -26.08
C GLU A 2 -10.36 -12.22 -25.47
N GLN A 3 -9.48 -12.47 -24.51
CA GLN A 3 -9.32 -13.77 -23.89
C GLN A 3 -10.52 -14.02 -22.96
N LYS A 4 -11.31 -15.07 -23.21
CA LYS A 4 -12.49 -15.42 -22.40
C LYS A 4 -12.05 -15.83 -20.99
N GLY A 5 -12.79 -15.39 -19.97
CA GLY A 5 -12.51 -15.70 -18.56
C GLY A 5 -12.68 -17.18 -18.22
N VAL A 6 -12.23 -17.58 -17.03
CA VAL A 6 -12.26 -18.97 -16.55
C VAL A 6 -13.13 -19.08 -15.30
N LEU A 7 -13.98 -20.10 -15.23
CA LEU A 7 -14.84 -20.42 -14.09
C LEU A 7 -14.28 -21.64 -13.33
N ILE A 8 -13.84 -21.41 -12.09
CA ILE A 8 -13.21 -22.40 -11.22
C ILE A 8 -14.12 -22.62 -10.00
N VAL A 9 -14.35 -23.88 -9.64
CA VAL A 9 -15.14 -24.23 -8.46
C VAL A 9 -14.30 -25.03 -7.48
N LEU A 10 -14.32 -24.66 -6.19
CA LEU A 10 -13.90 -25.54 -5.12
C LEU A 10 -15.11 -26.25 -4.51
N GLU A 11 -15.08 -27.58 -4.58
CA GLU A 11 -16.08 -28.49 -4.03
C GLU A 11 -15.52 -29.23 -2.80
N GLY A 12 -16.40 -29.74 -1.94
CA GLY A 12 -15.97 -30.46 -0.74
C GLY A 12 -17.10 -30.78 0.23
N SER A 13 -16.92 -31.81 1.03
CA SER A 13 -17.79 -32.12 2.17
C SER A 13 -17.65 -31.05 3.26
N ASP A 14 -18.59 -31.02 4.20
CA ASP A 14 -18.44 -30.21 5.40
C ASP A 14 -17.23 -30.71 6.21
N GLY A 15 -16.42 -29.79 6.75
CA GLY A 15 -15.20 -30.14 7.49
C GLY A 15 -13.94 -30.30 6.64
N SER A 16 -14.02 -30.23 5.30
CA SER A 16 -12.86 -30.49 4.41
C SER A 16 -11.79 -29.39 4.34
N GLY A 17 -11.94 -28.28 5.07
CA GLY A 17 -11.03 -27.12 4.97
C GLY A 17 -11.26 -26.24 3.72
N LYS A 18 -12.32 -26.48 2.94
CA LYS A 18 -12.65 -25.75 1.71
C LYS A 18 -12.65 -24.24 1.83
N THR A 19 -13.27 -23.66 2.87
CA THR A 19 -13.31 -22.19 3.02
C THR A 19 -11.90 -21.60 3.20
N THR A 20 -11.04 -22.28 3.97
CA THR A 20 -9.64 -21.88 4.14
C THR A 20 -8.91 -21.90 2.80
N GLN A 21 -9.03 -23.00 2.06
CA GLN A 21 -8.36 -23.15 0.76
C GLN A 21 -8.92 -22.21 -0.32
N PHE A 22 -10.22 -21.92 -0.28
CA PHE A 22 -10.88 -20.95 -1.15
C PHE A 22 -10.31 -19.55 -0.95
N ASN A 23 -10.16 -19.11 0.30
CA ASN A 23 -9.59 -17.81 0.62
C ASN A 23 -8.13 -17.72 0.16
N LEU A 24 -7.31 -18.74 0.49
CA LEU A 24 -5.92 -18.80 0.06
C LEU A 24 -5.77 -18.81 -1.46
N LEU A 25 -6.63 -19.52 -2.18
CA LEU A 25 -6.61 -19.55 -3.63
C LEU A 25 -7.02 -18.19 -4.23
N SER A 26 -8.07 -17.56 -3.68
CA SER A 26 -8.50 -16.23 -4.10
C SER A 26 -7.38 -15.20 -3.91
N GLU A 27 -6.74 -15.21 -2.75
CA GLU A 27 -5.59 -14.34 -2.42
C GLU A 27 -4.42 -14.61 -3.37
N ARG A 28 -4.07 -15.88 -3.61
CA ARG A 28 -2.98 -16.24 -4.51
C ARG A 28 -3.24 -15.81 -5.94
N LEU A 29 -4.45 -16.00 -6.46
CA LEU A 29 -4.85 -15.58 -7.80
C LEU A 29 -4.80 -14.05 -7.97
N LYS A 30 -5.23 -13.30 -6.94
CA LYS A 30 -5.12 -11.83 -6.92
C LYS A 30 -3.65 -11.38 -6.83
N ALA A 31 -2.84 -12.03 -6.01
CA ALA A 31 -1.43 -11.68 -5.79
C ALA A 31 -0.54 -11.91 -7.01
N ILE A 32 -0.95 -12.75 -7.94
CA ILE A 32 -0.26 -12.96 -9.22
C ILE A 32 -0.90 -12.18 -10.38
N GLY A 33 -1.84 -11.27 -10.08
CA GLY A 33 -2.40 -10.31 -11.03
C GLY A 33 -3.70 -10.70 -11.74
N TYR A 34 -4.33 -11.85 -11.45
CA TYR A 34 -5.64 -12.13 -12.03
C TYR A 34 -6.71 -11.22 -11.41
N ASP A 35 -7.62 -10.71 -12.24
CA ASP A 35 -8.86 -10.09 -11.78
C ASP A 35 -9.83 -11.22 -11.38
N VAL A 36 -10.12 -11.34 -10.07
CA VAL A 36 -10.86 -12.47 -9.50
C VAL A 36 -12.21 -12.01 -8.97
N SER A 37 -13.29 -12.56 -9.52
CA SER A 37 -14.64 -12.43 -8.96
C SER A 37 -14.99 -13.68 -8.16
N VAL A 38 -15.46 -13.50 -6.92
CA VAL A 38 -15.78 -14.61 -6.02
C VAL A 38 -17.28 -14.78 -5.83
N PHE A 39 -17.74 -16.03 -5.78
CA PHE A 39 -19.12 -16.38 -5.43
C PHE A 39 -19.11 -17.49 -4.38
N ASP A 40 -19.99 -17.41 -3.39
CA ASP A 40 -20.16 -18.45 -2.38
C ASP A 40 -21.61 -18.91 -2.39
N PHE A 41 -21.83 -20.21 -2.65
CA PHE A 41 -23.17 -20.78 -2.74
C PHE A 41 -23.45 -21.72 -1.56
N PRO A 42 -24.62 -21.64 -0.91
CA PRO A 42 -25.72 -20.69 -1.17
C PRO A 42 -25.42 -19.24 -0.77
N ARG A 43 -26.01 -18.28 -1.49
CA ARG A 43 -25.87 -16.84 -1.19
C ARG A 43 -26.90 -16.42 -0.15
N TYR A 44 -26.67 -16.80 1.11
CA TYR A 44 -27.63 -16.65 2.22
C TYR A 44 -28.11 -15.20 2.47
N ASP A 45 -27.31 -14.22 2.05
CA ASP A 45 -27.60 -12.78 2.12
C ASP A 45 -28.56 -12.30 1.01
N LYS A 46 -28.82 -13.11 -0.01
CA LYS A 46 -29.72 -12.76 -1.14
C LYS A 46 -31.12 -13.32 -0.95
N GLU A 47 -32.11 -12.65 -1.56
CA GLU A 47 -33.51 -13.11 -1.57
C GLU A 47 -33.66 -14.44 -2.32
N SER A 48 -32.84 -14.68 -3.34
CA SER A 48 -32.80 -15.93 -4.10
C SER A 48 -32.57 -17.18 -3.22
N SER A 49 -31.90 -17.02 -2.06
CA SER A 49 -31.69 -18.09 -1.10
C SER A 49 -32.89 -18.40 -0.21
N TYR A 50 -34.03 -17.71 -0.38
CA TYR A 50 -35.22 -17.87 0.47
C TYR A 50 -35.62 -19.34 0.64
N PHE A 51 -35.83 -20.08 -0.46
CA PHE A 51 -36.26 -21.47 -0.39
C PHE A 51 -35.23 -22.39 0.27
N ILE A 52 -33.94 -22.09 0.09
CA ILE A 52 -32.83 -22.81 0.73
C ILE A 52 -32.89 -22.61 2.25
N LYS A 53 -33.05 -21.37 2.71
CA LYS A 53 -33.18 -21.04 4.14
C LYS A 53 -34.38 -21.75 4.76
N GLN A 54 -35.53 -21.79 4.07
CA GLN A 54 -36.70 -22.51 4.56
C GLN A 54 -36.50 -24.03 4.60
N TYR A 55 -35.84 -24.61 3.59
CA TYR A 55 -35.48 -26.02 3.55
C TYR A 55 -34.55 -26.40 4.71
N LEU A 56 -33.47 -25.66 4.92
CA LEU A 56 -32.50 -25.92 5.99
C LEU A 56 -33.10 -25.72 7.40
N ASN A 57 -34.05 -24.79 7.54
CA ASN A 57 -34.80 -24.59 8.79
C ASN A 57 -35.92 -25.62 9.00
N GLY A 58 -36.04 -26.63 8.12
CA GLY A 58 -37.03 -27.70 8.24
C GLY A 58 -38.48 -27.27 8.01
N ARG A 59 -38.71 -26.08 7.43
CA ARG A 59 -40.07 -25.52 7.23
C ARG A 59 -40.90 -26.33 6.23
N TYR A 60 -40.24 -27.07 5.33
CA TYR A 60 -40.90 -27.97 4.39
C TYR A 60 -41.06 -29.41 4.92
N GLY A 61 -40.61 -29.68 6.14
CA GLY A 61 -40.55 -31.01 6.74
C GLY A 61 -39.12 -31.56 6.86
N PRO A 62 -38.94 -32.79 7.36
CA PRO A 62 -37.62 -33.41 7.50
C PRO A 62 -36.91 -33.54 6.16
N ALA A 63 -35.63 -33.17 6.09
CA ALA A 63 -34.84 -33.17 4.85
C ALA A 63 -34.82 -34.53 4.13
N ALA A 64 -34.88 -35.64 4.88
CA ALA A 64 -34.96 -36.99 4.35
C ALA A 64 -36.30 -37.32 3.64
N LYS A 65 -37.37 -36.56 3.93
CA LYS A 65 -38.69 -36.71 3.29
C LYS A 65 -38.87 -35.79 2.07
N ILE A 66 -37.94 -34.87 1.83
CA ILE A 66 -37.95 -34.00 0.67
C ILE A 66 -37.21 -34.68 -0.48
N SER A 67 -37.89 -34.82 -1.61
CA SER A 67 -37.31 -35.37 -2.83
C SER A 67 -36.00 -34.66 -3.20
N PRO A 68 -34.92 -35.41 -3.55
CA PRO A 68 -33.67 -34.83 -4.05
C PRO A 68 -33.89 -33.80 -5.16
N TYR A 69 -34.80 -34.09 -6.09
CA TYR A 69 -35.19 -33.20 -7.20
C TYR A 69 -35.78 -31.87 -6.71
N THR A 70 -36.65 -31.91 -5.70
CA THR A 70 -37.27 -30.70 -5.14
C THR A 70 -36.24 -29.85 -4.39
N ALA A 71 -35.39 -30.49 -3.59
CA ALA A 71 -34.31 -29.79 -2.89
C ALA A 71 -33.33 -29.12 -3.87
N SER A 72 -32.99 -29.81 -4.97
CA SER A 72 -32.13 -29.27 -6.02
C SER A 72 -32.63 -27.97 -6.63
N LEU A 73 -33.95 -27.86 -6.88
CA LEU A 73 -34.55 -26.65 -7.45
C LEU A 73 -34.28 -25.40 -6.60
N PHE A 74 -34.25 -25.52 -5.27
CA PHE A 74 -34.00 -24.38 -4.39
C PHE A 74 -32.59 -23.82 -4.58
N TYR A 75 -31.59 -24.70 -4.71
CA TYR A 75 -30.21 -24.31 -4.98
C TYR A 75 -30.00 -23.83 -6.41
N ALA A 76 -30.68 -24.45 -7.38
CA ALA A 76 -30.61 -24.08 -8.79
C ALA A 76 -31.17 -22.67 -9.03
N LEU A 77 -32.25 -22.28 -8.36
CA LEU A 77 -32.80 -20.92 -8.45
C LEU A 77 -31.84 -19.86 -7.89
N ASP A 78 -31.10 -20.18 -6.83
CA ASP A 78 -30.06 -19.27 -6.32
C ASP A 78 -28.92 -19.10 -7.32
N ARG A 79 -28.45 -20.16 -7.96
CA ARG A 79 -27.43 -20.05 -9.02
C ARG A 79 -27.95 -19.39 -10.28
N TYR A 80 -29.21 -19.61 -10.65
CA TYR A 80 -29.85 -18.98 -11.80
C TYR A 80 -29.84 -17.44 -11.68
N GLU A 81 -30.14 -16.90 -10.50
CA GLU A 81 -30.10 -15.46 -10.27
C GLU A 81 -28.66 -14.91 -10.45
N ALA A 82 -27.65 -15.64 -9.96
CA ALA A 82 -26.24 -15.27 -10.14
C ALA A 82 -25.72 -15.42 -11.58
N ALA A 83 -26.37 -16.24 -12.41
CA ALA A 83 -25.84 -16.71 -13.69
C ALA A 83 -25.52 -15.58 -14.68
N LYS A 84 -26.31 -14.50 -14.64
CA LYS A 84 -26.10 -13.31 -15.48
C LYS A 84 -24.83 -12.55 -15.05
N GLU A 85 -24.60 -12.44 -13.75
CA GLU A 85 -23.40 -11.80 -13.22
C GLU A 85 -22.15 -12.62 -13.51
N ILE A 86 -22.20 -13.94 -13.27
CA ILE A 86 -21.09 -14.84 -13.59
C ILE A 86 -20.70 -14.75 -15.06
N ARG A 87 -21.68 -14.77 -15.99
CA ARG A 87 -21.43 -14.55 -17.43
C ARG A 87 -20.73 -13.23 -17.71
N ARG A 88 -21.25 -12.13 -17.15
CA ARG A 88 -20.67 -10.81 -17.33
C ARG A 88 -19.20 -10.76 -16.88
N GLU A 89 -18.87 -11.40 -15.76
CA GLU A 89 -17.48 -11.42 -15.28
C GLU A 89 -16.58 -12.29 -16.15
N LEU A 90 -17.07 -13.44 -16.65
CA LEU A 90 -16.34 -14.27 -17.61
C LEU A 90 -16.12 -13.57 -18.96
N ASP A 91 -17.11 -12.83 -19.44
CA ASP A 91 -17.03 -12.07 -20.69
C ASP A 91 -15.98 -10.94 -20.62
N LYS A 92 -15.68 -10.45 -19.41
CA LYS A 92 -14.57 -9.50 -19.15
C LYS A 92 -13.20 -10.15 -19.05
N GLY A 93 -13.07 -11.46 -19.27
CA GLY A 93 -11.79 -12.16 -19.13
C GLY A 93 -11.38 -12.47 -17.68
N ARG A 94 -12.28 -12.32 -16.70
CA ARG A 94 -11.95 -12.52 -15.28
C ARG A 94 -11.85 -13.99 -14.90
N VAL A 95 -11.11 -14.25 -13.83
CA VAL A 95 -11.18 -15.52 -13.11
C VAL A 95 -12.40 -15.47 -12.18
N VAL A 96 -13.39 -16.31 -12.43
CA VAL A 96 -14.53 -16.48 -11.53
C VAL A 96 -14.27 -17.68 -10.63
N LEU A 97 -14.16 -17.45 -9.32
CA LEU A 97 -13.88 -18.48 -8.33
C LEU A 97 -15.13 -18.71 -7.44
N CYS A 98 -15.68 -19.91 -7.49
CA CYS A 98 -16.88 -20.29 -6.75
C CYS A 98 -16.58 -21.24 -5.59
N ASN A 99 -17.08 -20.92 -4.40
CA ASN A 99 -17.12 -21.81 -3.25
C ASN A 99 -18.44 -22.56 -3.32
N ARG A 100 -18.39 -23.86 -3.68
CA ARG A 100 -19.54 -24.69 -4.07
C ARG A 100 -20.23 -24.20 -5.34
N TYR A 101 -20.79 -25.13 -6.11
CA TYR A 101 -21.61 -24.81 -7.28
C TYR A 101 -22.61 -25.95 -7.56
N VAL A 102 -22.88 -26.27 -8.83
CA VAL A 102 -23.74 -27.39 -9.24
C VAL A 102 -23.23 -28.74 -8.71
N GLY A 103 -21.91 -28.92 -8.61
CA GLY A 103 -21.30 -30.14 -8.08
C GLY A 103 -21.73 -30.47 -6.65
N SER A 104 -21.92 -29.45 -5.81
CA SER A 104 -22.49 -29.62 -4.46
C SER A 104 -23.93 -30.14 -4.50
N ASN A 105 -24.76 -29.72 -5.47
CA ASN A 105 -26.12 -30.25 -5.60
C ASN A 105 -26.09 -31.72 -6.01
N MET A 106 -25.28 -32.05 -7.02
CA MET A 106 -25.07 -33.42 -7.48
C MET A 106 -24.60 -34.31 -6.32
N ALA A 107 -23.62 -33.89 -5.52
CA ALA A 107 -23.09 -34.69 -4.42
C ALA A 107 -24.10 -34.85 -3.26
N HIS A 108 -24.65 -33.75 -2.75
CA HIS A 108 -25.51 -33.80 -1.55
C HIS A 108 -26.87 -34.44 -1.83
N GLN A 109 -27.51 -34.09 -2.94
CA GLN A 109 -28.81 -34.69 -3.29
C GLN A 109 -28.63 -36.08 -3.90
N GLY A 110 -27.56 -36.31 -4.68
CA GLY A 110 -27.22 -37.63 -5.21
C GLY A 110 -26.92 -38.66 -4.11
N SER A 111 -26.37 -38.23 -2.97
CA SER A 111 -26.09 -39.11 -1.82
C SER A 111 -27.34 -39.72 -1.17
N LYS A 112 -28.54 -39.25 -1.52
CA LYS A 112 -29.82 -39.73 -1.01
C LYS A 112 -30.39 -40.93 -1.78
N PHE A 113 -29.80 -41.28 -2.93
CA PHE A 113 -30.21 -42.44 -3.71
C PHE A 113 -29.42 -43.67 -3.28
N ASP A 114 -30.13 -44.77 -2.97
CA ASP A 114 -29.50 -46.05 -2.67
C ASP A 114 -29.23 -46.86 -3.95
N ASP A 115 -29.99 -46.62 -5.03
CA ASP A 115 -29.80 -47.27 -6.34
C ASP A 115 -28.82 -46.48 -7.23
N PRO A 116 -27.70 -47.08 -7.69
CA PRO A 116 -26.72 -46.39 -8.53
C PRO A 116 -27.22 -45.96 -9.91
N VAL A 117 -28.24 -46.62 -10.47
CA VAL A 117 -28.81 -46.26 -11.78
C VAL A 117 -29.67 -45.01 -11.62
N GLU A 118 -30.51 -44.96 -10.59
CA GLU A 118 -31.29 -43.77 -10.25
C GLU A 118 -30.39 -42.59 -9.91
N GLN A 119 -29.31 -42.80 -9.14
CA GLN A 119 -28.33 -41.77 -8.81
C GLN A 119 -27.68 -41.17 -10.07
N ARG A 120 -27.30 -42.00 -11.05
CA ARG A 120 -26.78 -41.53 -12.34
C ARG A 120 -27.83 -40.80 -13.16
N GLY A 121 -29.08 -41.29 -13.16
CA GLY A 121 -30.20 -40.62 -13.79
C GLY A 121 -30.44 -39.22 -13.20
N PHE A 122 -30.27 -39.08 -11.89
CA PHE A 122 -30.32 -37.79 -11.19
C PHE A 122 -29.19 -36.84 -11.65
N PHE A 123 -27.95 -37.30 -11.83
CA PHE A 123 -26.87 -36.44 -12.34
C PHE A 123 -27.16 -35.91 -13.75
N VAL A 124 -27.71 -36.76 -14.63
CA VAL A 124 -28.12 -36.33 -15.98
C VAL A 124 -29.23 -35.30 -15.92
N TRP A 125 -30.20 -35.49 -15.03
CA TRP A 125 -31.28 -34.53 -14.81
C TRP A 125 -30.76 -33.20 -14.27
N GLU A 126 -29.88 -33.21 -13.27
CA GLU A 126 -29.31 -32.01 -12.65
C GLU A 126 -28.47 -31.21 -13.67
N ASP A 127 -27.64 -31.91 -14.45
CA ASP A 127 -26.84 -31.31 -15.52
C ASP A 127 -27.74 -30.62 -16.57
N ASN A 128 -28.80 -31.31 -17.02
CA ASN A 128 -29.75 -30.76 -17.97
C ASN A 128 -30.53 -29.58 -17.38
N LEU A 129 -30.99 -29.68 -16.13
CA LEU A 129 -31.72 -28.60 -15.47
C LEU A 129 -30.86 -27.33 -15.38
N GLU A 130 -29.69 -27.42 -14.77
CA GLU A 130 -28.92 -26.23 -14.44
C GLU A 130 -28.21 -25.64 -15.65
N PHE A 131 -27.54 -26.48 -16.44
CA PHE A 131 -26.71 -25.98 -17.54
C PHE A 131 -27.46 -25.80 -18.85
N GLN A 132 -28.47 -26.63 -19.17
CA GLN A 132 -29.20 -26.53 -20.44
C GLN A 132 -30.47 -25.67 -20.30
N LEU A 133 -31.34 -26.00 -19.33
CA LEU A 133 -32.63 -25.31 -19.18
C LEU A 133 -32.48 -23.93 -18.52
N LEU A 134 -31.72 -23.85 -17.43
CA LEU A 134 -31.48 -22.59 -16.71
C LEU A 134 -30.31 -21.78 -17.29
N ASN A 135 -29.52 -22.38 -18.19
CA ASN A 135 -28.37 -21.74 -18.84
C ASN A 135 -27.39 -21.12 -17.81
N ILE A 136 -27.16 -21.85 -16.72
CA ILE A 136 -26.14 -21.52 -15.73
C ILE A 136 -24.76 -21.81 -16.36
N PRO A 137 -23.75 -20.93 -16.18
CA PRO A 137 -22.43 -21.15 -16.78
C PRO A 137 -21.78 -22.44 -16.29
N ARG A 138 -21.26 -23.25 -17.21
CA ARG A 138 -20.49 -24.46 -16.89
C ARG A 138 -19.09 -24.09 -16.38
N PRO A 139 -18.62 -24.67 -15.26
CA PRO A 139 -17.24 -24.52 -14.82
C PRO A 139 -16.25 -25.09 -15.82
N ASP A 140 -15.09 -24.45 -15.94
CA ASP A 140 -13.94 -25.02 -16.64
C ASP A 140 -13.27 -26.11 -15.81
N ILE A 141 -13.37 -26.03 -14.47
CA ILE A 141 -12.91 -27.08 -13.56
C ILE A 141 -13.64 -27.05 -12.21
N ASN A 142 -13.96 -28.24 -11.69
CA ASN A 142 -14.40 -28.46 -10.31
C ASN A 142 -13.29 -29.20 -9.55
N LEU A 143 -12.72 -28.58 -8.53
CA LEU A 143 -11.72 -29.17 -7.66
C LEU A 143 -12.38 -29.67 -6.37
N PHE A 144 -12.49 -30.99 -6.22
CA PHE A 144 -13.04 -31.62 -5.03
C PHE A 144 -11.94 -31.81 -3.98
N LEU A 145 -12.04 -31.13 -2.84
CA LEU A 145 -11.13 -31.32 -1.71
C LEU A 145 -11.54 -32.57 -0.92
N ARG A 146 -10.83 -33.65 -1.19
CA ARG A 146 -11.11 -34.98 -0.68
C ARG A 146 -10.53 -35.14 0.71
N VAL A 147 -11.40 -35.37 1.67
CA VAL A 147 -11.06 -35.67 3.07
C VAL A 147 -11.94 -36.82 3.53
N PRO A 148 -11.38 -37.87 4.17
CA PRO A 148 -12.16 -38.93 4.78
C PRO A 148 -13.22 -38.37 5.74
N ALA A 149 -14.37 -39.03 5.80
CA ALA A 149 -15.51 -38.58 6.60
C ALA A 149 -15.14 -38.51 8.09
N GLU A 150 -14.33 -39.45 8.57
CA GLU A 150 -13.85 -39.55 9.94
C GLU A 150 -13.03 -38.30 10.33
N VAL A 151 -12.09 -37.88 9.48
CA VAL A 151 -11.25 -36.69 9.70
C VAL A 151 -12.09 -35.42 9.68
N SER A 152 -13.03 -35.33 8.73
CA SER A 152 -13.94 -34.18 8.62
C SER A 152 -14.85 -34.06 9.84
N TYR A 153 -15.33 -35.19 10.36
CA TYR A 153 -16.20 -35.26 11.53
C TYR A 153 -15.48 -34.75 12.80
N GLU A 154 -14.23 -35.16 13.03
CA GLU A 154 -13.42 -34.66 14.15
C GLU A 154 -13.21 -33.14 14.09
N LEU A 155 -12.97 -32.59 12.91
CA LEU A 155 -12.81 -31.14 12.71
C LEU A 155 -14.09 -30.34 12.94
N ILE A 156 -15.26 -30.90 12.59
CA ILE A 156 -16.56 -30.26 12.84
C ILE A 156 -16.87 -30.26 14.34
N ARG A 157 -16.60 -31.36 15.04
CA ARG A 157 -16.81 -31.49 16.49
C ARG A 157 -16.04 -30.46 17.30
N ASN A 158 -14.88 -30.03 16.81
CA ASN A 158 -14.01 -29.07 17.47
C ASN A 158 -14.35 -27.58 17.16
N LYS A 159 -15.39 -27.29 16.37
CA LYS A 159 -15.82 -25.90 16.04
C LYS A 159 -16.98 -25.43 16.92
N SER A 160 -16.93 -24.18 17.37
CA SER A 160 -18.04 -23.49 18.04
C SER A 160 -19.24 -23.28 17.09
N ALA A 161 -20.45 -23.17 17.66
CA ALA A 161 -21.73 -23.14 16.95
C ALA A 161 -21.81 -22.06 15.85
N ARG A 162 -22.41 -22.41 14.68
CA ARG A 162 -22.63 -21.49 13.55
C ARG A 162 -23.78 -20.50 13.87
N SER A 163 -23.63 -19.23 13.46
CA SER A 163 -24.51 -18.11 13.85
C SER A 163 -25.93 -18.09 13.24
N TYR A 164 -26.19 -18.88 12.19
CA TYR A 164 -27.46 -18.81 11.43
C TYR A 164 -28.45 -19.94 11.75
N THR A 165 -28.15 -20.82 12.72
CA THR A 165 -29.04 -21.90 13.15
C THR A 165 -29.45 -21.70 14.59
N SER A 166 -30.74 -21.50 14.85
CA SER A 166 -31.32 -21.35 16.20
C SER A 166 -31.57 -22.69 16.91
N LYS A 167 -30.97 -23.78 16.44
CA LYS A 167 -31.13 -25.09 17.08
C LYS A 167 -30.04 -25.28 18.13
N THR A 168 -30.51 -25.42 19.37
CA THR A 168 -29.76 -25.99 20.49
C THR A 168 -29.13 -27.32 20.09
N HIS A 169 -28.01 -27.62 20.74
CA HIS A 169 -27.00 -28.64 20.49
C HIS A 169 -27.45 -30.13 20.36
N ASP A 170 -28.71 -30.45 20.05
CA ASP A 170 -29.29 -31.79 20.26
C ASP A 170 -30.02 -32.42 19.04
N GLU A 171 -29.97 -31.85 17.84
CA GLU A 171 -30.50 -32.51 16.61
C GLU A 171 -29.49 -32.60 15.45
N HIS A 172 -28.23 -32.24 15.70
CA HIS A 172 -27.16 -32.28 14.69
C HIS A 172 -25.84 -32.79 15.30
N GLU A 173 -25.88 -33.91 16.02
CA GLU A 173 -24.72 -34.80 15.96
C GLU A 173 -24.59 -35.22 14.48
N GLY A 174 -23.47 -34.83 13.85
CA GLY A 174 -23.24 -35.01 12.43
C GLY A 174 -23.39 -36.48 12.03
N ASP A 175 -24.30 -36.73 11.10
CA ASP A 175 -24.47 -38.05 10.50
C ASP A 175 -23.19 -38.36 9.69
N ILE A 176 -22.25 -39.07 10.32
CA ILE A 176 -21.03 -39.53 9.67
C ILE A 176 -21.36 -40.37 8.43
N GLU A 177 -22.52 -41.04 8.40
CA GLU A 177 -22.98 -41.77 7.22
C GLU A 177 -23.37 -40.81 6.09
N HIS A 178 -23.98 -39.67 6.39
CA HIS A 178 -24.21 -38.63 5.38
C HIS A 178 -22.89 -38.07 4.82
N LEU A 179 -21.88 -37.81 5.67
CA LEU A 179 -20.55 -37.37 5.21
C LEU A 179 -19.87 -38.44 4.34
N LYS A 180 -19.93 -39.72 4.75
CA LYS A 180 -19.40 -40.85 3.95
C LYS A 180 -20.08 -40.93 2.60
N ARG A 181 -21.41 -40.87 2.56
CA ARG A 181 -22.19 -40.91 1.31
C ARG A 181 -21.87 -39.70 0.42
N SER A 182 -21.72 -38.51 0.99
CA SER A 182 -21.34 -37.30 0.24
C SER A 182 -19.96 -37.42 -0.39
N VAL A 183 -18.95 -37.86 0.38
CA VAL A 183 -17.58 -38.11 -0.13
C VAL A 183 -17.58 -39.18 -1.22
N ALA A 184 -18.28 -40.30 -1.00
CA ALA A 184 -18.41 -41.36 -2.00
C ALA A 184 -19.10 -40.87 -3.29
N THR A 185 -20.09 -39.98 -3.17
CA THR A 185 -20.78 -39.39 -4.32
C THR A 185 -19.86 -38.44 -5.09
N TYR A 186 -19.04 -37.62 -4.42
CA TYR A 186 -18.02 -36.81 -5.10
C TYR A 186 -16.94 -37.66 -5.79
N ASP A 187 -16.50 -38.75 -5.16
CA ASP A 187 -15.59 -39.71 -5.78
C ASP A 187 -16.19 -40.30 -7.06
N LEU A 188 -17.48 -40.65 -7.03
CA LEU A 188 -18.21 -41.12 -8.21
C LEU A 188 -18.29 -40.04 -9.30
N LEU A 189 -18.54 -38.77 -8.95
CA LEU A 189 -18.52 -37.66 -9.91
C LEU A 189 -17.15 -37.50 -10.57
N CYS A 190 -16.06 -37.64 -9.81
CA CYS A 190 -14.69 -37.61 -10.36
C CYS A 190 -14.41 -38.78 -11.30
N GLN A 191 -15.00 -39.95 -11.05
CA GLN A 191 -14.87 -41.13 -11.91
C GLN A 191 -15.68 -41.02 -13.20
N LEU A 192 -16.93 -40.53 -13.11
CA LEU A 192 -17.84 -40.43 -14.25
C LEU A 192 -17.53 -39.23 -15.15
N PHE A 193 -17.08 -38.13 -14.57
CA PHE A 193 -16.84 -36.85 -15.26
C PHE A 193 -15.40 -36.34 -15.04
N PRO A 194 -14.36 -37.09 -15.41
CA PRO A 194 -12.96 -36.77 -15.10
C PRO A 194 -12.42 -35.53 -15.84
N LYS A 195 -13.17 -35.01 -16.82
CA LYS A 195 -12.86 -33.75 -17.50
C LYS A 195 -13.33 -32.54 -16.71
N ASP A 196 -14.44 -32.69 -15.98
CA ASP A 196 -15.11 -31.58 -15.27
C ASP A 196 -14.78 -31.58 -13.77
N PHE A 197 -14.52 -32.76 -13.19
CA PHE A 197 -14.22 -32.95 -11.76
C PHE A 197 -12.83 -33.55 -11.55
N SER A 198 -12.10 -32.97 -10.60
CA SER A 198 -10.78 -33.44 -10.18
C SER A 198 -10.67 -33.46 -8.67
N ALA A 199 -10.33 -34.60 -8.09
CA ALA A 199 -10.05 -34.72 -6.67
C ALA A 199 -8.65 -34.17 -6.31
N ILE A 200 -8.56 -33.51 -5.15
CA ILE A 200 -7.31 -33.14 -4.46
C ILE A 200 -7.31 -33.87 -3.13
N GLU A 201 -6.40 -34.82 -2.96
CA GLU A 201 -6.26 -35.57 -1.71
C GLU A 201 -5.68 -34.64 -0.63
N CYS A 202 -6.47 -34.34 0.40
CA CYS A 202 -6.12 -33.37 1.43
C CYS A 202 -5.73 -34.03 2.75
N SER A 203 -5.66 -35.36 2.80
CA SER A 203 -5.30 -36.13 3.98
C SER A 203 -4.30 -37.24 3.66
N LYS A 204 -3.52 -37.65 4.65
CA LYS A 204 -2.62 -38.80 4.58
C LYS A 204 -2.62 -39.53 5.91
N ASN A 205 -2.74 -40.86 5.89
CA ASN A 205 -2.80 -41.69 7.10
C ASN A 205 -3.88 -41.24 8.11
N ASN A 206 -5.08 -40.88 7.61
CA ASN A 206 -6.18 -40.31 8.41
C ASN A 206 -5.82 -39.03 9.19
N GLN A 207 -4.80 -38.29 8.74
CA GLN A 207 -4.48 -36.97 9.26
C GLN A 207 -4.59 -35.94 8.14
N MET A 208 -5.09 -34.77 8.49
CA MET A 208 -5.17 -33.66 7.55
C MET A 208 -3.76 -33.23 7.15
N LEU A 209 -3.54 -33.01 5.85
CA LEU A 209 -2.30 -32.37 5.38
C LEU A 209 -2.24 -30.92 5.88
N ASP A 210 -1.04 -30.37 5.92
CA ASP A 210 -0.86 -28.97 6.28
C ASP A 210 -1.53 -28.05 5.25
N ILE A 211 -2.09 -26.94 5.74
CA ILE A 211 -2.80 -25.96 4.93
C ILE A 211 -1.99 -25.51 3.69
N PRO A 212 -0.68 -25.19 3.78
CA PRO A 212 0.12 -24.80 2.62
C PRO A 212 0.34 -25.93 1.62
N GLU A 213 0.43 -27.18 2.09
CA GLU A 213 0.61 -28.34 1.21
C GLU A 213 -0.62 -28.52 0.31
N ILE A 214 -1.82 -28.48 0.91
CA ILE A 214 -3.08 -28.54 0.17
C ILE A 214 -3.21 -27.37 -0.81
N SER A 215 -2.86 -26.15 -0.38
CA SER A 215 -2.88 -24.96 -1.24
C SER A 215 -1.97 -25.13 -2.47
N ASN A 216 -0.81 -25.75 -2.31
CA ASN A 216 0.10 -26.05 -3.42
C ASN A 216 -0.44 -27.15 -4.35
N LEU A 217 -1.10 -28.18 -3.83
CA LEU A 217 -1.74 -29.20 -4.65
C LEU A 217 -2.86 -28.61 -5.52
N ILE A 218 -3.71 -27.77 -4.93
CA ILE A 218 -4.75 -27.01 -5.64
C ILE A 218 -4.11 -26.15 -6.74
N TRP A 219 -3.07 -25.40 -6.40
CA TRP A 219 -2.39 -24.51 -7.34
C TRP A 219 -1.77 -25.25 -8.53
N ASN A 220 -1.08 -26.36 -8.27
CA ASN A 220 -0.44 -27.16 -9.32
C ASN A 220 -1.48 -27.73 -10.29
N ARG A 221 -2.66 -28.08 -9.78
CA ARG A 221 -3.76 -28.56 -10.61
C ARG A 221 -4.41 -27.46 -11.43
N LEU A 222 -4.51 -26.26 -10.87
CA LEU A 222 -5.19 -25.13 -11.48
C LEU A 222 -4.33 -24.39 -12.52
N LYS A 223 -3.03 -24.23 -12.27
CA LYS A 223 -2.10 -23.42 -13.10
C LYS A 223 -2.22 -23.68 -14.61
N PRO A 224 -2.39 -24.91 -15.12
CA PRO A 224 -2.52 -25.17 -16.56
C PRO A 224 -3.82 -24.66 -17.19
N VAL A 225 -4.85 -24.40 -16.37
CA VAL A 225 -6.21 -23.98 -16.81
C VAL A 225 -6.36 -22.47 -16.79
N LEU A 226 -5.45 -21.74 -16.13
CA LEU A 226 -5.53 -20.29 -16.03
C LEU A 226 -5.22 -19.60 -17.36
N PRO A 227 -5.82 -18.42 -17.63
CA PRO A 227 -5.49 -17.59 -18.78
C PRO A 227 -3.99 -17.28 -18.83
N LYS A 228 -3.37 -17.34 -20.02
CA LYS A 228 -1.92 -17.14 -20.17
C LYS A 228 -1.51 -15.68 -20.09
N ASP A 229 -2.41 -14.78 -20.47
CA ASP A 229 -2.20 -13.34 -20.44
C ASP A 229 -2.96 -12.79 -19.24
N ILE A 230 -2.27 -12.08 -18.35
CA ILE A 230 -2.86 -11.51 -17.15
C ILE A 230 -3.56 -10.20 -17.57
N PRO A 231 -4.90 -10.13 -17.59
CA PRO A 231 -5.62 -9.01 -18.21
C PRO A 231 -5.44 -7.69 -17.46
N ASN A 232 -5.00 -7.75 -16.20
CA ASN A 232 -4.84 -6.59 -15.33
C ASN A 232 -3.64 -6.81 -14.38
N PRO A 233 -2.40 -6.61 -14.83
CA PRO A 233 -1.19 -7.00 -14.09
C PRO A 233 -0.96 -6.23 -12.78
N GLY A 234 -1.85 -5.30 -12.40
CA GLY A 234 -1.67 -4.22 -11.42
C GLY A 234 -1.26 -4.59 -10.00
N HIS A 235 -1.00 -5.87 -9.70
CA HIS A 235 -0.52 -6.33 -8.40
C HIS A 235 0.48 -7.49 -8.53
N SER A 236 1.41 -7.44 -9.48
CA SER A 236 2.43 -8.49 -9.62
C SER A 236 3.64 -8.18 -8.72
N ALA A 237 3.70 -8.78 -7.53
CA ALA A 237 4.88 -8.72 -6.67
C ALA A 237 5.75 -9.96 -6.89
N VAL A 238 7.05 -9.79 -7.20
CA VAL A 238 8.00 -10.91 -7.34
C VAL A 238 8.94 -10.89 -6.14
N VAL A 239 9.00 -12.00 -5.40
CA VAL A 239 9.86 -12.13 -4.22
C VAL A 239 11.15 -12.82 -4.62
N THR A 240 12.29 -12.17 -4.40
CA THR A 240 13.61 -12.79 -4.57
C THR A 240 14.28 -12.83 -3.21
N VAL A 241 14.29 -14.01 -2.59
CA VAL A 241 15.07 -14.25 -1.37
C VAL A 241 16.53 -14.44 -1.79
N GLY A 242 17.45 -13.68 -1.18
CA GLY A 242 18.88 -13.77 -1.47
C GLY A 242 19.37 -15.22 -1.47
N GLU A 243 20.27 -15.56 -2.39
CA GLU A 243 20.76 -16.92 -2.61
C GLU A 243 21.17 -17.58 -1.29
N LYS A 244 20.65 -18.79 -1.04
CA LYS A 244 21.16 -19.66 0.03
C LYS A 244 22.62 -19.96 -0.26
N LEU A 245 23.53 -19.26 0.41
CA LEU A 245 24.89 -19.75 0.60
C LEU A 245 24.81 -21.12 1.27
N ASN A 246 25.46 -22.10 0.64
CA ASN A 246 25.48 -23.50 1.04
C ASN A 246 25.66 -23.70 2.56
N GLN A 247 25.00 -24.74 3.06
CA GLN A 247 25.12 -25.26 4.42
C GLN A 247 26.57 -25.30 4.90
N ALA A 248 26.95 -24.42 5.83
CA ALA A 248 27.90 -24.69 6.90
C ALA A 248 27.93 -23.51 7.89
N GLN A 249 27.65 -23.84 9.16
CA GLN A 249 27.88 -23.05 10.38
C GLN A 249 27.03 -21.79 10.56
N ALA A 250 26.25 -21.78 11.65
CA ALA A 250 25.49 -20.64 12.12
C ALA A 250 26.41 -19.45 12.44
N PRO A 251 26.20 -18.26 11.84
CA PRO A 251 26.65 -17.02 12.41
C PRO A 251 25.50 -16.42 13.23
N THR A 252 25.78 -16.22 14.51
CA THR A 252 25.05 -15.31 15.39
C THR A 252 25.18 -13.88 14.86
N ASN A 253 24.22 -13.44 14.04
CA ASN A 253 23.78 -12.04 13.90
C ASN A 253 22.60 -11.98 12.91
N SER A 254 21.39 -11.78 13.41
CA SER A 254 20.15 -11.68 12.61
C SER A 254 20.00 -10.34 11.87
N ASP A 255 20.98 -9.43 11.95
CA ASP A 255 20.91 -8.08 11.36
C ASP A 255 21.44 -7.98 9.91
N THR A 256 21.99 -9.06 9.33
CA THR A 256 22.54 -9.04 7.95
C THR A 256 21.59 -9.54 6.87
N GLU A 257 20.55 -10.30 7.22
CA GLU A 257 19.57 -10.75 6.24
C GLU A 257 18.53 -9.66 5.96
N LYS A 258 18.35 -9.31 4.68
CA LYS A 258 17.33 -8.36 4.22
C LYS A 258 16.36 -9.06 3.28
N LEU A 259 15.10 -8.67 3.36
CA LEU A 259 14.05 -9.09 2.44
C LEU A 259 14.02 -8.11 1.28
N THR A 260 14.19 -8.64 0.07
CA THR A 260 14.05 -7.87 -1.16
C THR A 260 12.72 -8.22 -1.82
N GLN A 261 11.80 -7.27 -1.84
CA GLN A 261 10.49 -7.40 -2.46
C GLN A 261 10.43 -6.53 -3.72
N GLU A 262 10.23 -7.16 -4.88
CA GLU A 262 9.95 -6.44 -6.12
C GLU A 262 8.44 -6.16 -6.20
N PHE A 263 8.07 -4.90 -6.41
CA PHE A 263 6.72 -4.45 -6.71
C PHE A 263 6.66 -4.05 -8.17
N LYS A 264 5.88 -4.77 -8.97
CA LYS A 264 5.63 -4.42 -10.37
C LYS A 264 4.27 -3.76 -10.51
N THR A 265 4.19 -2.82 -11.46
CA THR A 265 2.94 -2.17 -11.87
C THR A 265 2.14 -1.64 -10.69
N SER A 266 2.84 -1.04 -9.71
CA SER A 266 2.23 -0.48 -8.50
C SER A 266 2.22 1.03 -8.59
N SER A 267 1.27 1.69 -7.92
CA SER A 267 1.19 3.15 -7.97
C SER A 267 2.46 3.81 -7.44
N LEU A 268 2.75 5.00 -7.96
CA LEU A 268 3.79 5.86 -7.45
C LEU A 268 3.52 6.24 -5.99
N LEU A 269 2.26 6.40 -5.59
CA LEU A 269 1.87 6.57 -4.19
C LEU A 269 2.43 5.46 -3.29
N LEU A 270 2.26 4.19 -3.66
CA LEU A 270 2.77 3.06 -2.88
C LEU A 270 4.30 3.12 -2.75
N LYS A 271 5.00 3.41 -3.85
CA LYS A 271 6.45 3.60 -3.86
C LYS A 271 6.86 4.66 -2.85
N LEU A 272 6.27 5.86 -2.93
CA LEU A 272 6.59 6.99 -2.05
C LEU A 272 6.32 6.69 -0.57
N GLN A 273 5.23 5.98 -0.26
CA GLN A 273 4.90 5.61 1.12
C GLN A 273 5.90 4.60 1.70
N ILE A 274 6.34 3.63 0.91
CA ILE A 274 7.35 2.67 1.34
C ILE A 274 8.73 3.36 1.49
N GLU A 275 9.14 4.17 0.51
CA GLU A 275 10.42 4.87 0.53
C GLU A 275 10.53 5.84 1.72
N LYS A 276 9.46 6.58 2.04
CA LYS A 276 9.41 7.47 3.21
C LYS A 276 9.77 6.76 4.52
N GLU A 277 9.41 5.49 4.65
CA GLU A 277 9.63 4.70 5.85
C GLU A 277 10.96 3.93 5.87
N LEU A 278 11.59 3.79 4.70
CA LEU A 278 12.87 3.13 4.53
C LEU A 278 13.99 4.18 4.43
N LYS A 279 14.56 4.54 5.58
CA LYS A 279 15.70 5.48 5.71
C LYS A 279 16.98 5.09 4.94
N SER A 280 16.98 4.01 4.16
CA SER A 280 18.17 3.42 3.53
C SER A 280 17.90 2.81 2.16
N VAL A 281 17.02 3.40 1.35
CA VAL A 281 16.93 3.04 -0.07
C VAL A 281 17.96 3.89 -0.81
N GLU A 282 18.78 3.28 -1.67
CA GLU A 282 19.47 4.07 -2.69
C GLU A 282 18.41 4.88 -3.44
N PRO A 283 18.57 6.20 -3.61
CA PRO A 283 17.58 7.03 -4.28
C PRO A 283 17.18 6.42 -5.62
N SER A 284 16.03 5.76 -5.66
CA SER A 284 15.50 5.25 -6.91
C SER A 284 14.75 6.44 -7.49
N GLY A 285 15.41 7.17 -8.40
CA GLY A 285 14.82 8.34 -9.06
C GLY A 285 13.39 8.04 -9.54
N PHE A 286 12.59 9.08 -9.71
CA PHE A 286 11.23 8.89 -10.19
C PHE A 286 11.23 8.15 -11.54
N SER A 287 10.38 7.14 -11.67
CA SER A 287 10.16 6.50 -12.96
C SER A 287 9.48 7.50 -13.88
N VAL A 288 9.99 7.68 -15.09
CA VAL A 288 9.34 8.57 -16.06
C VAL A 288 8.03 7.92 -16.48
N TRP A 289 6.92 8.65 -16.37
CA TRP A 289 5.59 8.06 -16.62
C TRP A 289 5.44 7.47 -18.04
N SER A 290 6.14 8.07 -19.01
CA SER A 290 6.24 7.56 -20.38
C SER A 290 6.81 6.16 -20.50
N ASP A 291 7.69 5.74 -19.58
CA ASP A 291 8.32 4.41 -19.61
C ASP A 291 7.30 3.30 -19.35
N SER A 292 6.23 3.63 -18.63
CA SER A 292 5.09 2.73 -18.41
C SER A 292 4.09 2.72 -19.58
N GLY A 293 4.27 3.59 -20.58
CA GLY A 293 3.27 3.88 -21.59
C GLY A 293 2.06 4.64 -21.04
N TYR A 294 2.30 5.56 -20.08
CA TYR A 294 1.27 6.33 -19.38
C TYR A 294 0.22 5.48 -18.64
N LYS A 295 0.63 4.30 -18.15
CA LYS A 295 -0.26 3.45 -17.36
C LYS A 295 -0.42 4.00 -15.96
N PHE A 296 -1.60 3.78 -15.38
CA PHE A 296 -1.95 4.26 -14.05
C PHE A 296 -2.79 3.23 -13.29
N TYR A 297 -2.73 3.31 -11.97
CA TYR A 297 -3.50 2.52 -11.03
C TYR A 297 -4.94 3.02 -11.00
N THR A 298 -5.90 2.11 -11.05
CA THR A 298 -7.32 2.41 -10.82
C THR A 298 -7.69 1.91 -9.42
N PRO A 299 -7.97 2.80 -8.45
CA PRO A 299 -8.27 2.39 -7.08
C PRO A 299 -9.46 1.44 -6.96
N GLN A 300 -9.30 0.40 -6.13
CA GLN A 300 -10.41 -0.50 -5.84
C GLN A 300 -11.49 0.20 -5.00
N GLY A 301 -12.73 -0.19 -5.23
CA GLY A 301 -13.89 0.39 -4.55
C GLY A 301 -14.38 1.70 -5.17
N LEU A 302 -13.72 2.28 -6.18
CA LEU A 302 -14.23 3.45 -6.90
C LEU A 302 -15.73 3.28 -7.24
N PRO A 303 -16.59 4.28 -6.97
CA PRO A 303 -17.98 4.22 -7.39
C PRO A 303 -18.07 3.97 -8.90
N LYS A 304 -18.88 2.98 -9.32
CA LYS A 304 -18.98 2.58 -10.75
C LYS A 304 -19.25 3.74 -11.70
N GLN A 305 -19.95 4.77 -11.23
CA GLN A 305 -20.27 5.97 -11.99
C GLN A 305 -19.06 6.88 -12.20
N LEU A 306 -18.09 6.87 -11.28
CA LEU A 306 -16.87 7.69 -11.35
C LEU A 306 -15.68 6.94 -11.96
N GLU A 307 -15.72 5.61 -12.07
CA GLU A 307 -14.61 4.82 -12.63
C GLU A 307 -14.25 5.26 -14.05
N ALA A 308 -15.25 5.49 -14.90
CA ALA A 308 -15.03 5.97 -16.27
C ALA A 308 -14.41 7.37 -16.29
N THR A 309 -14.93 8.29 -15.46
CA THR A 309 -14.42 9.66 -15.33
C THR A 309 -12.98 9.68 -14.81
N TYR A 310 -12.69 8.88 -13.78
CA TYR A 310 -11.33 8.73 -13.24
C TYR A 310 -10.36 8.32 -14.35
N LYS A 311 -10.68 7.25 -15.09
CA LYS A 311 -9.83 6.75 -16.17
C LYS A 311 -9.66 7.80 -17.27
N SER A 312 -10.75 8.37 -17.77
CA SER A 312 -10.68 9.37 -18.84
C SER A 312 -9.88 10.61 -18.44
N THR A 313 -9.99 11.05 -17.18
CA THR A 313 -9.22 12.21 -16.70
C THR A 313 -7.73 11.90 -16.62
N ILE A 314 -7.33 10.76 -16.04
CA ILE A 314 -5.91 10.40 -15.98
C ILE A 314 -5.33 10.11 -17.37
N GLU A 315 -6.11 9.49 -18.27
CA GLU A 315 -5.73 9.30 -19.69
C GLU A 315 -5.52 10.65 -20.40
N HIS A 316 -6.41 11.62 -20.16
CA HIS A 316 -6.28 12.97 -20.71
C HIS A 316 -5.01 13.67 -20.23
N ILE A 317 -4.69 13.59 -18.92
CA ILE A 317 -3.43 14.11 -18.38
C ILE A 317 -2.22 13.42 -19.06
N GLY A 318 -2.31 12.12 -19.34
CA GLY A 318 -1.29 11.38 -20.09
C GLY A 318 -1.13 11.90 -21.54
N HIS A 319 -2.23 12.23 -22.22
CA HIS A 319 -2.20 12.84 -23.55
C HIS A 319 -1.58 14.24 -23.54
N LEU A 320 -1.96 15.09 -22.57
CA LEU A 320 -1.36 16.42 -22.39
C LEU A 320 0.14 16.30 -22.13
N HIS A 321 0.56 15.37 -21.26
CA HIS A 321 1.97 15.09 -21.03
C HIS A 321 2.71 14.68 -22.32
N GLN A 322 2.11 13.83 -23.15
CA GLN A 322 2.71 13.41 -24.42
C GLN A 322 2.84 14.59 -25.40
N GLN A 323 1.82 15.44 -25.49
CA GLN A 323 1.84 16.64 -26.33
C GLN A 323 2.93 17.62 -25.89
N MET A 324 3.01 17.94 -24.59
CA MET A 324 4.04 18.81 -24.03
C MET A 324 5.45 18.28 -24.32
N ARG A 325 5.67 16.97 -24.17
CA ARG A 325 6.96 16.35 -24.49
C ARG A 325 7.37 16.61 -25.95
N GLN A 326 6.47 16.37 -26.89
CA GLN A 326 6.73 16.59 -28.33
C GLN A 326 7.02 18.06 -28.63
N MET A 327 6.27 18.98 -28.02
CA MET A 327 6.47 20.42 -28.23
C MET A 327 7.82 20.89 -27.67
N LEU A 328 8.20 20.40 -26.49
CA LEU A 328 9.51 20.69 -25.88
C LEU A 328 10.66 20.13 -26.70
N GLU A 329 10.55 18.90 -27.24
CA GLU A 329 11.54 18.31 -28.14
C GLU A 329 11.76 19.21 -29.36
N VAL A 330 10.68 19.64 -30.03
CA VAL A 330 10.74 20.56 -31.18
C VAL A 330 11.33 21.92 -30.80
N TYR A 331 10.97 22.46 -29.64
CA TYR A 331 11.47 23.74 -29.15
C TYR A 331 12.98 23.71 -28.92
N TYR A 332 13.48 22.71 -28.20
CA TYR A 332 14.90 22.59 -27.89
C TYR A 332 15.75 22.21 -29.11
N GLU A 333 15.22 21.42 -30.06
CA GLU A 333 15.88 21.17 -31.35
C GLU A 333 16.10 22.48 -32.13
N LYS A 334 15.10 23.37 -32.18
CA LYS A 334 15.23 24.68 -32.83
C LYS A 334 16.23 25.58 -32.12
N SER A 335 16.24 25.57 -30.78
CA SER A 335 17.16 26.36 -29.98
C SER A 335 18.63 25.94 -30.19
N LEU A 336 18.89 24.62 -30.27
CA LEU A 336 20.20 24.06 -30.62
C LEU A 336 20.69 24.55 -32.00
N LEU A 337 19.82 24.51 -33.01
CA LEU A 337 20.16 24.93 -34.37
C LEU A 337 20.44 26.44 -34.48
N ALA A 338 19.87 27.25 -33.58
CA ALA A 338 20.08 28.69 -33.54
C ALA A 338 21.39 29.11 -32.86
N GLN A 339 22.01 28.24 -32.05
CA GLN A 339 23.19 28.56 -31.23
C GLN A 339 24.43 27.75 -31.65
N ALA A 340 25.01 28.06 -32.81
CA ALA A 340 26.16 27.34 -33.37
C ALA A 340 27.53 27.54 -32.68
N ASN A 341 27.63 28.29 -31.57
CA ASN A 341 28.92 28.72 -30.97
C ASN A 341 29.10 28.47 -29.46
N GLY A 342 28.33 27.59 -28.84
CA GLY A 342 28.58 27.13 -27.47
C GLY A 342 27.84 25.83 -27.19
N SER A 343 28.36 24.98 -26.30
CA SER A 343 27.66 23.77 -25.83
C SER A 343 26.62 24.16 -24.77
N PRO A 344 25.31 24.20 -25.07
CA PRO A 344 24.31 24.45 -24.04
C PRO A 344 23.99 23.11 -23.37
N THR A 345 24.00 23.08 -22.04
CA THR A 345 23.34 21.99 -21.30
C THR A 345 21.83 22.19 -21.42
N LEU A 346 21.19 21.42 -22.30
CA LEU A 346 19.74 21.47 -22.46
C LEU A 346 19.03 20.93 -21.20
N PRO A 347 17.87 21.49 -20.83
CA PRO A 347 17.05 20.94 -19.77
C PRO A 347 16.65 19.49 -20.07
N ASN A 348 16.69 18.63 -19.06
CA ASN A 348 16.16 17.28 -19.20
C ASN A 348 14.62 17.36 -19.26
N ILE A 349 14.05 17.16 -20.45
CA ILE A 349 12.59 17.19 -20.69
C ILE A 349 11.84 16.26 -19.72
N SER A 350 12.41 15.09 -19.40
CA SER A 350 11.79 14.15 -18.46
C SER A 350 11.73 14.70 -17.04
N SER A 351 12.75 15.46 -16.60
CA SER A 351 12.71 16.17 -15.31
C SER A 351 11.71 17.31 -15.33
N LEU A 352 11.64 18.06 -16.43
CA LEU A 352 10.73 19.21 -16.56
C LEU A 352 9.25 18.81 -16.52
N LEU A 353 8.91 17.64 -17.07
CA LEU A 353 7.53 17.10 -17.08
C LEU A 353 7.24 16.18 -15.90
N LEU A 354 8.22 15.89 -15.05
CA LEU A 354 7.99 15.06 -13.87
C LEU A 354 6.87 15.59 -12.96
N PRO A 355 6.74 16.92 -12.70
CA PRO A 355 5.67 17.46 -11.87
C PRO A 355 4.24 17.15 -12.35
N VAL A 356 4.01 16.92 -13.65
CA VAL A 356 2.67 16.59 -14.16
C VAL A 356 2.35 15.09 -14.06
N THR A 357 3.25 14.28 -13.51
CA THR A 357 3.02 12.84 -13.30
C THR A 357 2.06 12.62 -12.12
N PRO A 358 0.94 11.89 -12.30
CA PRO A 358 0.01 11.59 -11.22
C PRO A 358 0.58 10.57 -10.23
N LEU A 359 0.17 10.65 -8.97
CA LEU A 359 0.51 9.65 -7.95
C LEU A 359 -0.07 8.27 -8.24
N SER A 360 -1.07 8.19 -9.11
CA SER A 360 -1.58 6.92 -9.64
C SER A 360 -0.71 6.31 -10.73
N ALA A 361 0.29 7.00 -11.28
CA ALA A 361 1.17 6.47 -12.31
C ALA A 361 1.80 5.13 -11.88
N LEU A 362 1.81 4.15 -12.77
CA LEU A 362 2.39 2.84 -12.45
C LEU A 362 3.91 2.90 -12.54
N SER A 363 4.56 2.37 -11.50
CA SER A 363 6.00 2.24 -11.38
C SER A 363 6.38 0.81 -10.99
N ASN A 364 7.61 0.44 -11.31
CA ASN A 364 8.25 -0.77 -10.79
C ASN A 364 9.33 -0.31 -9.82
N PHE A 365 9.35 -0.88 -8.62
CA PHE A 365 10.37 -0.56 -7.63
C PHE A 365 10.65 -1.77 -6.75
N THR A 366 11.82 -1.74 -6.09
CA THR A 366 12.25 -2.79 -5.19
C THR A 366 12.39 -2.21 -3.79
N ALA A 367 11.73 -2.86 -2.83
CA ALA A 367 11.85 -2.51 -1.43
C ALA A 367 12.77 -3.52 -0.73
N THR A 368 13.82 -3.02 -0.08
CA THR A 368 14.76 -3.86 0.69
C THR A 368 14.61 -3.53 2.17
N LEU A 369 14.06 -4.47 2.95
CA LEU A 369 13.72 -4.26 4.35
C LEU A 369 14.48 -5.21 5.28
N SER A 370 14.92 -4.70 6.43
CA SER A 370 15.38 -5.55 7.54
C SER A 370 14.18 -6.12 8.33
N PRO A 371 14.32 -7.29 8.98
CA PRO A 371 13.27 -7.90 9.81
C PRO A 371 12.61 -6.91 10.79
N ARG A 372 13.43 -6.08 11.46
CA ARG A 372 12.97 -5.07 12.42
C ARG A 372 12.08 -3.99 11.80
N SER A 373 12.30 -3.66 10.52
CA SER A 373 11.57 -2.59 9.83
C SER A 373 10.22 -3.05 9.28
N ILE A 374 10.10 -4.33 8.93
CA ILE A 374 8.93 -4.87 8.21
C ILE A 374 7.64 -4.69 9.00
N ARG A 375 7.61 -5.07 10.29
CA ARG A 375 6.39 -4.91 11.10
C ARG A 375 5.94 -3.45 11.19
N ARG A 376 6.89 -2.51 11.30
CA ARG A 376 6.60 -1.07 11.33
C ARG A 376 5.98 -0.62 10.01
N VAL A 377 6.63 -0.95 8.88
CA VAL A 377 6.15 -0.59 7.53
C VAL A 377 4.77 -1.20 7.27
N CYS A 378 4.57 -2.49 7.54
CA CYS A 378 3.27 -3.14 7.39
C CYS A 378 2.19 -2.48 8.27
N GLY A 379 2.51 -2.14 9.53
CA GLY A 379 1.56 -1.47 10.42
C GLY A 379 1.13 -0.09 9.91
N LEU A 380 2.06 0.69 9.34
CA LEU A 380 1.74 2.00 8.75
C LEU A 380 0.91 1.88 7.48
N LEU A 381 1.26 0.93 6.61
CA LEU A 381 0.50 0.67 5.39
C LEU A 381 -0.92 0.16 5.69
N LEU A 382 -1.09 -0.67 6.73
CA LEU A 382 -2.41 -1.14 7.18
C LEU A 382 -3.25 -0.06 7.85
N ALA A 383 -2.63 0.94 8.47
CA ALA A 383 -3.36 2.05 9.10
C ALA A 383 -4.02 2.97 8.05
N ASN A 384 -3.63 2.87 6.78
CA ASN A 384 -4.25 3.62 5.70
C ASN A 384 -5.47 2.86 5.13
N ASP A 385 -6.50 3.60 4.73
CA ASP A 385 -7.73 3.03 4.15
C ASP A 385 -7.57 2.59 2.68
N SER A 386 -6.43 2.90 2.03
CA SER A 386 -6.16 2.43 0.68
C SER A 386 -5.98 0.91 0.60
N SER A 387 -6.82 0.28 -0.24
CA SER A 387 -6.73 -1.15 -0.54
C SER A 387 -5.37 -1.57 -1.10
N GLU A 388 -4.70 -0.70 -1.85
CA GLU A 388 -3.37 -0.99 -2.41
C GLU A 388 -2.30 -1.03 -1.33
N LEU A 389 -2.31 -0.07 -0.41
CA LEU A 389 -1.36 -0.02 0.70
C LEU A 389 -1.57 -1.21 1.65
N GLN A 390 -2.82 -1.52 1.97
CA GLN A 390 -3.15 -2.71 2.77
C GLN A 390 -2.74 -4.02 2.08
N TRP A 391 -2.95 -4.12 0.77
CA TRP A 391 -2.46 -5.26 -0.03
C TRP A 391 -0.94 -5.38 0.05
N ALA A 392 -0.20 -4.29 -0.14
CA ALA A 392 1.26 -4.28 -0.08
C ALA A 392 1.78 -4.69 1.30
N ALA A 393 1.11 -4.23 2.37
CA ALA A 393 1.43 -4.65 3.74
C ALA A 393 1.32 -6.17 3.92
N LYS A 394 0.24 -6.77 3.40
CA LYS A 394 0.01 -8.22 3.44
C LYS A 394 1.06 -8.97 2.63
N GLN A 395 1.41 -8.50 1.43
CA GLN A 395 2.46 -9.13 0.61
C GLN A 395 3.83 -9.10 1.31
N LEU A 396 4.22 -7.94 1.87
CA LEU A 396 5.47 -7.81 2.62
C LEU A 396 5.51 -8.75 3.82
N TYR A 397 4.41 -8.85 4.57
CA TYR A 397 4.34 -9.71 5.74
C TYR A 397 4.36 -11.20 5.38
N LEU A 398 3.68 -11.59 4.29
CA LEU A 398 3.72 -12.96 3.78
C LEU A 398 5.13 -13.35 3.35
N ALA A 399 5.82 -12.47 2.62
CA ALA A 399 7.21 -12.69 2.22
C ALA A 399 8.14 -12.77 3.44
N ALA A 400 7.94 -11.91 4.44
CA ALA A 400 8.69 -11.94 5.70
C ALA A 400 8.45 -13.22 6.50
N ARG A 401 7.21 -13.73 6.53
CA ARG A 401 6.86 -15.00 7.18
C ARG A 401 7.48 -16.21 6.47
N GLN A 402 7.67 -16.15 5.16
CA GLN A 402 8.40 -17.19 4.43
C GLN A 402 9.91 -17.13 4.71
N ALA A 403 10.48 -15.93 4.81
CA ALA A 403 11.90 -15.73 5.09
C ALA A 403 12.27 -16.05 6.55
N TRP A 404 11.45 -15.58 7.51
CA TRP A 404 11.68 -15.70 8.95
C TRP A 404 10.41 -16.18 9.70
N PRO A 405 10.06 -17.47 9.61
CA PRO A 405 8.81 -18.01 10.17
C PRO A 405 8.66 -17.83 11.69
N GLU A 406 9.75 -17.90 12.44
CA GLU A 406 9.75 -17.73 13.91
C GLU A 406 9.43 -16.27 14.30
N ASP A 407 10.12 -15.31 13.66
CA ASP A 407 9.97 -13.88 13.92
C ASP A 407 8.63 -13.31 13.41
N PHE A 408 7.96 -13.99 12.48
CA PHE A 408 6.69 -13.58 11.86
C PHE A 408 5.60 -14.67 11.99
N SER A 409 5.60 -15.37 13.13
CA SER A 409 4.64 -16.44 13.45
C SER A 409 3.24 -15.92 13.79
N GLN A 410 3.15 -14.74 14.37
CA GLN A 410 1.87 -14.09 14.70
C GLN A 410 1.16 -13.60 13.42
N PRO A 411 -0.18 -13.55 13.40
CA PRO A 411 -0.89 -12.91 12.31
C PRO A 411 -0.63 -11.41 12.29
N LEU A 412 -0.55 -10.82 11.09
CA LEU A 412 -0.34 -9.38 10.91
C LEU A 412 -1.51 -8.56 11.47
N GLU A 413 -2.73 -9.05 11.26
CA GLU A 413 -3.97 -8.53 11.84
C GLU A 413 -4.34 -9.48 12.99
N SER A 414 -4.33 -9.01 14.24
CA SER A 414 -4.94 -9.76 15.35
C SER A 414 -6.28 -9.12 15.68
N ASP A 415 -7.34 -9.92 15.78
CA ASP A 415 -8.75 -9.54 15.98
C ASP A 415 -9.03 -8.75 17.29
N ALA A 416 -7.99 -8.29 17.99
CA ALA A 416 -8.05 -7.56 19.25
C ALA A 416 -7.02 -6.43 19.38
N THR A 417 -6.55 -5.82 18.28
CA THR A 417 -5.77 -4.58 18.41
C THR A 417 -6.70 -3.39 18.60
N PRO A 418 -6.47 -2.53 19.62
CA PRO A 418 -7.11 -1.22 19.71
C PRO A 418 -6.94 -0.47 18.39
N GLU A 419 -7.89 0.41 18.08
CA GLU A 419 -7.79 1.30 16.92
C GLU A 419 -6.40 1.95 16.87
N PRO A 420 -5.69 1.91 15.72
CA PRO A 420 -4.36 2.48 15.62
C PRO A 420 -4.34 3.93 16.08
N LEU A 421 -3.35 4.33 16.87
CA LEU A 421 -3.21 5.71 17.37
C LEU A 421 -3.28 6.74 16.24
N ASN A 422 -2.77 6.41 15.06
CA ASN A 422 -2.84 7.28 13.89
C ASN A 422 -4.29 7.56 13.45
N ASN A 423 -5.17 6.57 13.50
CA ASN A 423 -6.58 6.73 13.11
C ASN A 423 -7.33 7.55 14.17
N ILE A 424 -7.01 7.34 15.45
CA ILE A 424 -7.52 8.16 16.55
C ILE A 424 -7.08 9.62 16.38
N ILE A 425 -5.80 9.86 16.08
CA ILE A 425 -5.26 11.20 15.86
C ILE A 425 -5.86 11.84 14.60
N ALA A 426 -6.06 11.09 13.52
CA ALA A 426 -6.68 11.58 12.28
C ALA A 426 -8.11 12.07 12.54
N LYS A 427 -8.93 11.25 13.21
CA LYS A 427 -10.29 11.64 13.62
C LYS A 427 -10.29 12.86 14.55
N LEU A 428 -9.37 12.91 15.52
CA LEU A 428 -9.22 14.07 16.40
C LEU A 428 -8.86 15.34 15.61
N ALA A 429 -8.01 15.22 14.59
CA ALA A 429 -7.65 16.33 13.73
C ALA A 429 -8.86 16.81 12.91
N GLU A 430 -9.61 15.89 12.29
CA GLU A 430 -10.85 16.19 11.55
C GLU A 430 -11.90 16.87 12.44
N ASP A 431 -12.08 16.38 13.68
CA ASP A 431 -13.07 16.91 14.61
C ASP A 431 -12.72 18.28 15.19
N LYS A 432 -11.42 18.58 15.35
CA LYS A 432 -10.94 19.73 16.15
C LYS A 432 -10.26 20.82 15.35
N LEU A 433 -9.83 20.55 14.13
CA LEU A 433 -9.04 21.50 13.32
C LEU A 433 -9.80 21.94 12.07
N SER A 434 -9.53 23.16 11.63
CA SER A 434 -10.06 23.66 10.37
C SER A 434 -9.33 23.03 9.19
N LEU A 435 -10.07 22.70 8.13
CA LEU A 435 -9.52 22.13 6.89
C LEU A 435 -8.71 23.13 6.05
N ASN A 436 -8.82 24.43 6.32
CA ASN A 436 -8.17 25.49 5.56
C ASN A 436 -7.05 26.15 6.37
N SER A 437 -5.88 26.29 5.75
CA SER A 437 -4.75 27.09 6.26
C SER A 437 -4.80 28.50 5.69
N SER A 438 -4.42 29.50 6.49
CA SER A 438 -4.17 30.87 6.01
C SER A 438 -2.68 31.15 5.75
N ASP A 439 -1.79 30.24 6.11
CA ASP A 439 -0.34 30.40 5.97
C ASP A 439 0.18 29.64 4.74
N ASN A 440 0.63 30.40 3.74
CA ASN A 440 1.10 29.93 2.43
C ASN A 440 2.59 30.21 2.19
N ARG A 441 3.38 30.42 3.25
CA ARG A 441 4.83 30.64 3.10
C ARG A 441 5.53 29.32 2.77
N ASP A 442 6.34 29.34 1.71
CA ASP A 442 7.06 28.15 1.23
C ASP A 442 8.08 27.62 2.27
N VAL A 443 8.72 28.50 3.03
CA VAL A 443 9.72 28.12 4.05
C VAL A 443 9.53 28.91 5.33
N ARG A 444 9.47 28.20 6.46
CA ARG A 444 9.44 28.78 7.80
C ARG A 444 10.36 28.03 8.75
N LEU A 445 11.33 28.72 9.32
CA LEU A 445 12.12 28.21 10.44
C LEU A 445 11.25 28.21 11.71
N LEU A 446 10.98 27.02 12.24
CA LEU A 446 10.20 26.81 13.46
C LEU A 446 11.08 26.87 14.70
N GLU A 447 12.21 26.17 14.67
CA GLU A 447 13.14 26.05 15.79
C GLU A 447 14.59 26.07 15.31
N ALA A 448 15.45 26.74 16.07
CA ALA A 448 16.90 26.69 15.94
C ALA A 448 17.47 26.41 17.34
N THR A 449 18.27 25.36 17.44
CA THR A 449 18.93 24.93 18.68
C THR A 449 20.44 24.89 18.44
N PRO A 450 21.25 25.52 19.31
CA PRO A 450 20.83 26.38 20.42
C PRO A 450 20.16 27.66 19.92
N ARG A 451 19.57 28.44 20.85
CA ARG A 451 18.94 29.72 20.47
C ARG A 451 19.96 30.84 20.26
N GLN A 452 21.10 30.75 20.94
CA GLN A 452 22.24 31.63 20.73
C GLN A 452 23.47 30.79 20.41
N GLU A 453 24.24 31.22 19.42
CA GLU A 453 25.42 30.48 18.94
C GLU A 453 26.48 30.29 20.03
N PHE A 454 26.57 31.23 20.96
CA PHE A 454 27.54 31.17 22.05
C PHE A 454 27.18 30.15 23.15
N ASP A 455 25.96 29.64 23.16
CA ASP A 455 25.62 28.52 24.05
C ASP A 455 26.45 27.26 23.67
N LEU A 456 26.88 27.15 22.40
CA LEU A 456 27.80 26.09 21.94
C LEU A 456 29.17 26.21 22.57
N LEU A 457 29.66 27.42 22.87
CA LEU A 457 30.96 27.60 23.52
C LEU A 457 30.97 26.96 24.89
N ALA A 458 29.92 27.20 25.69
CA ALA A 458 29.83 26.64 27.03
C ALA A 458 29.86 25.11 26.98
N GLU A 459 29.11 24.50 26.07
CA GLU A 459 29.13 23.05 25.87
C GLU A 459 30.45 22.52 25.31
N THR A 460 31.17 23.30 24.51
CA THR A 460 32.46 22.91 23.92
C THR A 460 33.58 22.98 24.95
N ILE A 461 33.52 23.94 25.87
CA ILE A 461 34.48 24.11 26.98
C ILE A 461 34.22 23.08 28.09
N TYR A 462 32.96 22.64 28.28
CA TYR A 462 32.54 21.77 29.37
C TYR A 462 33.44 20.55 29.63
N PRO A 463 33.84 19.74 28.62
CA PRO A 463 34.69 18.57 28.86
C PRO A 463 36.10 18.90 29.39
N TYR A 464 36.52 20.17 29.28
CA TYR A 464 37.85 20.65 29.66
C TYR A 464 37.82 21.52 30.93
N SER A 465 36.66 21.64 31.58
CA SER A 465 36.45 22.44 32.78
C SER A 465 36.01 21.56 33.96
N SER A 466 36.32 21.99 35.18
CA SER A 466 35.74 21.40 36.39
C SER A 466 34.42 22.06 36.81
N LEU A 467 34.01 23.12 36.13
CA LEU A 467 32.79 23.86 36.40
C LEU A 467 31.57 23.16 35.78
N SER A 468 30.40 23.34 36.39
CA SER A 468 29.13 22.93 35.80
C SER A 468 28.82 23.73 34.52
N LEU A 469 27.97 23.17 33.64
CA LEU A 469 27.57 23.87 32.42
C LEU A 469 26.89 25.23 32.71
N GLU A 470 26.16 25.33 33.82
CA GLU A 470 25.52 26.59 34.26
C GLU A 470 26.58 27.64 34.62
N GLU A 471 27.60 27.28 35.41
CA GLU A 471 28.72 28.17 35.75
C GLU A 471 29.52 28.59 34.51
N ILE A 472 29.79 27.66 33.59
CA ILE A 472 30.50 27.99 32.33
C ILE A 472 29.65 28.94 31.48
N THR A 473 28.33 28.72 31.41
CA THR A 473 27.43 29.60 30.64
C THR A 473 27.42 31.01 31.22
N GLU A 474 27.41 31.15 32.55
CA GLU A 474 27.50 32.45 33.22
C GLU A 474 28.84 33.14 32.93
N GLU A 475 29.97 32.44 33.08
CA GLU A 475 31.32 32.96 32.78
C GLU A 475 31.46 33.38 31.31
N VAL A 476 31.04 32.52 30.39
CA VAL A 476 31.04 32.83 28.95
C VAL A 476 30.13 34.02 28.69
N SER A 477 29.00 34.18 29.37
CA SER A 477 28.08 35.29 29.15
C SER A 477 28.75 36.67 29.34
N ASP A 478 29.71 36.76 30.27
CA ASP A 478 30.48 37.97 30.58
C ASP A 478 31.64 38.24 29.60
N TRP A 479 32.01 37.29 28.74
CA TRP A 479 33.02 37.51 27.71
C TRP A 479 32.56 38.55 26.68
N SER A 480 33.53 39.32 26.16
CA SER A 480 33.28 40.20 25.04
C SER A 480 32.87 39.42 23.79
N TYR A 481 32.13 40.08 22.89
CA TYR A 481 31.73 39.48 21.61
C TYR A 481 32.93 38.92 20.83
N GLN A 482 34.04 39.68 20.78
CA GLN A 482 35.24 39.28 20.05
C GLN A 482 35.88 38.01 20.64
N GLN A 483 35.97 37.91 21.97
CA GLN A 483 36.48 36.70 22.62
C GLN A 483 35.62 35.49 22.31
N LYS A 484 34.29 35.63 22.36
CA LYS A 484 33.36 34.55 22.01
C LYS A 484 33.51 34.15 20.54
N PHE A 485 33.56 35.14 19.65
CA PHE A 485 33.72 34.94 18.21
C PHE A 485 35.00 34.18 17.88
N ASP A 486 36.15 34.66 18.35
CA ASP A 486 37.45 34.05 18.06
C ASP A 486 37.53 32.63 18.65
N SER A 487 37.00 32.43 19.87
CA SER A 487 36.95 31.11 20.51
C SER A 487 36.07 30.13 19.73
N LEU A 488 34.91 30.58 19.25
CA LEU A 488 33.98 29.71 18.51
C LEU A 488 34.55 29.36 17.15
N LYS A 489 35.18 30.33 16.48
CA LYS A 489 35.88 30.14 15.21
C LYS A 489 37.07 29.18 15.35
N GLN A 490 37.80 29.25 16.46
CA GLN A 490 38.87 28.31 16.76
C GLN A 490 38.34 26.90 17.07
N ALA A 491 37.26 26.79 17.86
CA ALA A 491 36.59 25.51 18.11
C ALA A 491 36.04 24.88 16.82
N ALA A 492 35.57 25.71 15.89
CA ALA A 492 35.08 25.30 14.58
C ALA A 492 36.17 24.84 13.60
N SER A 493 37.45 24.81 14.00
CA SER A 493 38.52 24.22 13.18
C SER A 493 38.41 22.70 13.03
N ASP A 494 37.68 22.03 13.93
CA ASP A 494 37.13 20.67 13.73
C ASP A 494 35.58 20.75 13.70
N PRO A 495 34.99 21.12 12.55
CA PRO A 495 33.58 21.53 12.49
C PRO A 495 32.60 20.36 12.66
N ALA A 496 33.02 19.11 12.50
CA ALA A 496 32.09 17.98 12.44
C ALA A 496 31.30 17.79 13.75
N VAL A 497 31.97 17.88 14.90
CA VAL A 497 31.35 17.65 16.22
C VAL A 497 30.46 18.83 16.64
N LEU A 498 30.88 20.06 16.31
CA LEU A 498 30.13 21.26 16.67
C LEU A 498 28.85 21.37 15.84
N LEU A 499 28.90 21.04 14.55
CA LEU A 499 27.76 21.13 13.65
C LEU A 499 26.68 20.07 13.91
N GLU A 500 27.03 18.92 14.50
CA GLU A 500 26.05 17.89 14.91
C GLU A 500 25.12 18.35 16.03
N LYS A 501 25.62 19.25 16.91
CA LYS A 501 24.85 19.78 18.04
C LYS A 501 23.82 20.83 17.63
N ILE A 502 23.99 21.42 16.45
CA ILE A 502 23.13 22.48 15.95
C ILE A 502 21.99 21.84 15.17
N GLN A 503 20.76 22.11 15.58
CA GLN A 503 19.55 21.51 15.02
C GLN A 503 18.60 22.59 14.52
N TYR A 504 18.05 22.38 13.34
CA TYR A 504 17.05 23.24 12.74
C TYR A 504 15.79 22.45 12.43
N LYS A 505 14.64 23.09 12.68
CA LYS A 505 13.33 22.56 12.31
C LYS A 505 12.61 23.54 11.41
N PHE A 506 12.19 23.08 10.23
CA PHE A 506 11.45 23.87 9.26
C PHE A 506 10.05 23.32 9.04
N ASP A 507 9.11 24.23 8.73
CA ASP A 507 7.84 23.95 8.06
C ASP A 507 7.98 24.41 6.61
N LEU A 508 7.74 23.51 5.68
CA LEU A 508 7.99 23.68 4.26
C LEU A 508 6.71 23.42 3.46
N ILE A 509 6.50 24.19 2.40
CA ILE A 509 5.48 23.95 1.38
C ILE A 509 6.21 23.88 0.03
N THR A 510 6.40 22.67 -0.48
CA THR A 510 7.09 22.39 -1.75
C THR A 510 6.36 21.30 -2.49
N ASP A 511 6.61 21.10 -3.77
CA ASP A 511 6.16 19.90 -4.47
C ASP A 511 6.92 18.63 -4.01
N GLN A 512 6.44 17.47 -4.47
CA GLN A 512 6.97 16.16 -4.09
C GLN A 512 8.37 15.90 -4.67
N VAL A 513 8.71 16.51 -5.81
CA VAL A 513 10.01 16.37 -6.46
C VAL A 513 11.08 17.03 -5.61
N VAL A 514 10.90 18.31 -5.26
CA VAL A 514 11.82 19.06 -4.40
C VAL A 514 11.97 18.40 -3.02
N MET A 515 10.86 17.93 -2.45
CA MET A 515 10.90 17.21 -1.17
C MET A 515 11.78 15.95 -1.26
N GLN A 516 11.61 15.13 -2.31
CA GLN A 516 12.43 13.94 -2.48
C GLN A 516 13.90 14.29 -2.71
N GLU A 517 14.21 15.32 -3.49
CA GLU A 517 15.60 15.76 -3.67
C GLU A 517 16.25 16.14 -2.34
N ILE A 518 15.57 16.93 -1.50
CA ILE A 518 16.08 17.31 -0.17
C ILE A 518 16.31 16.06 0.71
N VAL A 519 15.35 15.13 0.73
CA VAL A 519 15.43 13.91 1.53
C VAL A 519 16.54 12.97 1.04
N ASN A 520 16.78 12.89 -0.27
CA ASN A 520 17.83 12.06 -0.87
C ASN A 520 19.25 12.58 -0.59
N HIS A 521 19.39 13.90 -0.36
CA HIS A 521 20.67 14.54 -0.10
C HIS A 521 21.00 14.74 1.38
N SER A 522 20.17 14.25 2.32
CA SER A 522 20.43 14.44 3.75
C SER A 522 19.89 13.32 4.62
N VAL A 523 20.49 13.13 5.80
CA VAL A 523 19.92 12.27 6.82
C VAL A 523 18.79 13.01 7.51
N VAL A 524 17.60 12.93 6.91
CA VAL A 524 16.40 13.54 7.48
C VAL A 524 15.85 12.64 8.59
N SER A 525 15.72 13.21 9.79
CA SER A 525 15.06 12.53 10.91
C SER A 525 13.62 13.04 11.07
N ASN A 526 12.69 12.13 11.39
CA ASN A 526 11.29 12.43 11.67
C ASN A 526 10.57 13.24 10.58
N LEU A 527 10.68 12.78 9.33
CA LEU A 527 9.98 13.37 8.20
C LEU A 527 8.45 13.26 8.39
N GLN A 528 7.80 14.39 8.63
CA GLN A 528 6.34 14.49 8.75
C GLN A 528 5.80 15.27 7.56
N ALA A 529 4.93 14.64 6.77
CA ALA A 529 4.32 15.26 5.60
C ALA A 529 2.82 15.06 5.67
N GLN A 530 2.07 16.08 5.28
CA GLN A 530 0.62 16.00 5.09
C GLN A 530 0.32 15.18 3.83
N THR A 531 -0.92 14.69 3.74
CA THR A 531 -1.38 13.94 2.56
C THR A 531 -1.33 14.84 1.32
N PRO A 532 -0.74 14.38 0.20
CA PRO A 532 -0.74 15.13 -1.04
C PRO A 532 -2.16 15.47 -1.50
N SER A 533 -2.38 16.71 -1.93
CA SER A 533 -3.65 17.14 -2.51
C SER A 533 -3.43 18.35 -3.43
N PRO A 534 -4.35 18.62 -4.37
CA PRO A 534 -4.29 19.83 -5.20
C PRO A 534 -4.45 21.16 -4.46
N ARG A 535 -4.71 21.15 -3.14
CA ARG A 535 -5.17 22.34 -2.40
C ARG A 535 -4.12 23.41 -2.21
N ASN A 536 -2.83 23.07 -2.18
CA ASN A 536 -1.76 24.06 -2.00
C ASN A 536 -1.24 24.62 -3.34
N GLY A 537 -1.86 24.26 -4.47
CA GLY A 537 -1.48 24.73 -5.79
C GLY A 537 -0.17 24.11 -6.30
N TYR A 538 0.39 24.74 -7.33
CA TYR A 538 1.58 24.31 -8.05
C TYR A 538 2.36 25.54 -8.57
N GLU A 539 3.56 25.32 -9.10
CA GLU A 539 4.33 26.36 -9.81
C GLU A 539 4.56 25.90 -11.26
N VAL A 540 4.55 26.85 -12.20
CA VAL A 540 4.90 26.60 -13.60
C VAL A 540 6.39 26.90 -13.75
N PRO A 541 7.21 25.93 -14.21
CA PRO A 541 8.62 26.18 -14.45
C PRO A 541 8.83 27.26 -15.52
N THR A 542 9.84 28.12 -15.36
CA THR A 542 10.17 29.16 -16.34
C THR A 542 10.42 28.58 -17.74
N ALA A 543 11.08 27.42 -17.83
CA ALA A 543 11.31 26.72 -19.08
C ALA A 543 10.02 26.25 -19.79
N ILE A 544 8.92 26.03 -19.07
CA ILE A 544 7.60 25.72 -19.64
C ILE A 544 6.98 27.00 -20.23
N GLU A 545 7.08 28.13 -19.52
CA GLU A 545 6.61 29.45 -20.01
C GLU A 545 7.40 29.91 -21.23
N GLU A 546 8.73 29.78 -21.21
CA GLU A 546 9.61 30.14 -22.34
C GLU A 546 9.34 29.31 -23.60
N ALA A 547 8.84 28.08 -23.42
CA ALA A 547 8.43 27.20 -24.51
C ALA A 547 7.02 27.49 -25.03
N GLY A 548 6.23 28.33 -24.34
CA GLY A 548 4.87 28.71 -24.73
C GLY A 548 3.86 27.56 -24.60
N ILE A 549 4.06 26.67 -23.62
CA ILE A 549 3.20 25.49 -23.38
C ILE A 549 2.56 25.50 -21.98
N GLU A 550 2.57 26.64 -21.31
CA GLU A 550 2.02 26.84 -19.96
C GLU A 550 0.53 26.45 -19.87
N ASP A 551 -0.27 26.71 -20.91
CA ASP A 551 -1.69 26.36 -20.91
C ASP A 551 -1.91 24.85 -20.78
N LEU A 552 -1.15 24.03 -21.53
CA LEU A 552 -1.22 22.57 -21.46
C LEU A 552 -0.74 22.05 -20.10
N TYR A 553 0.28 22.71 -19.54
CA TYR A 553 0.81 22.37 -18.23
C TYR A 553 -0.25 22.63 -17.15
N MET A 554 -0.87 23.82 -17.14
CA MET A 554 -1.93 24.19 -16.21
C MET A 554 -3.16 23.27 -16.34
N GLU A 555 -3.52 22.88 -17.55
CA GLU A 555 -4.66 21.97 -17.80
C GLU A 555 -4.52 20.63 -17.05
N CYS A 556 -3.30 20.08 -16.95
CA CYS A 556 -3.05 18.88 -16.14
C CYS A 556 -3.46 19.07 -14.66
N PHE A 557 -3.13 20.22 -14.08
CA PHE A 557 -3.44 20.52 -12.67
C PHE A 557 -4.92 20.83 -12.47
N ASP A 558 -5.58 21.47 -13.44
CA ASP A 558 -7.02 21.70 -13.43
C ASP A 558 -7.79 20.37 -13.46
N GLU A 559 -7.39 19.44 -14.32
CA GLU A 559 -7.97 18.10 -14.39
C GLU A 559 -7.77 17.32 -13.09
N SER A 560 -6.58 17.40 -12.49
CA SER A 560 -6.29 16.84 -11.18
C SER A 560 -7.20 17.40 -10.08
N LEU A 561 -7.43 18.71 -10.05
CA LEU A 561 -8.31 19.38 -9.09
C LEU A 561 -9.79 19.02 -9.30
N LYS A 562 -10.25 18.93 -10.56
CA LYS A 562 -11.61 18.48 -10.90
C LYS A 562 -11.83 17.06 -10.38
N LEU A 563 -10.91 16.14 -10.66
CA LEU A 563 -11.00 14.76 -10.22
C LEU A 563 -10.98 14.64 -8.69
N PHE A 564 -10.11 15.40 -8.02
CA PHE A 564 -10.08 15.48 -6.55
C PHE A 564 -11.45 15.87 -5.99
N SER A 565 -12.05 16.92 -6.55
CA SER A 565 -13.35 17.44 -6.11
C SER A 565 -14.48 16.43 -6.29
N LEU A 566 -14.47 15.68 -7.41
CA LEU A 566 -15.46 14.63 -7.68
C LEU A 566 -15.35 13.46 -6.69
N LEU A 567 -14.12 13.04 -6.36
CA LEU A 567 -13.89 11.99 -5.36
C LEU A 567 -14.34 12.43 -3.97
N GLN A 568 -14.08 13.69 -3.61
CA GLN A 568 -14.53 14.27 -2.35
C GLN A 568 -16.06 14.34 -2.25
N GLN A 569 -16.74 14.76 -3.33
CA GLN A 569 -18.20 14.80 -3.40
C GLN A 569 -18.85 13.42 -3.29
N ALA A 570 -18.13 12.37 -3.69
CA ALA A 570 -18.57 10.98 -3.55
C ALA A 570 -18.22 10.37 -2.18
N GLU A 571 -17.74 11.18 -1.22
CA GLU A 571 -17.34 10.74 0.13
C GLU A 571 -16.23 9.69 0.09
N ARG A 572 -15.32 9.80 -0.89
CA ARG A 572 -14.17 8.90 -1.08
C ARG A 572 -12.85 9.59 -0.86
N ASP A 573 -12.72 10.22 0.31
CA ASP A 573 -11.49 10.88 0.77
C ASP A 573 -10.28 9.92 0.76
N ASP A 574 -10.51 8.64 1.05
CA ASP A 574 -9.53 7.55 0.99
C ASP A 574 -8.86 7.38 -0.39
N LEU A 575 -9.53 7.83 -1.47
CA LEU A 575 -9.03 7.71 -2.85
C LEU A 575 -8.49 9.02 -3.44
N THR A 576 -8.78 10.15 -2.80
CA THR A 576 -8.46 11.49 -3.35
C THR A 576 -6.98 11.71 -3.62
N VAL A 577 -6.10 11.09 -2.83
CA VAL A 577 -4.64 11.19 -3.00
C VAL A 577 -4.17 10.71 -4.38
N TYR A 578 -4.88 9.77 -5.01
CA TYR A 578 -4.53 9.26 -6.34
C TYR A 578 -4.79 10.25 -7.47
N SER A 579 -5.54 11.33 -7.24
CA SER A 579 -5.74 12.37 -8.24
C SER A 579 -4.62 13.40 -8.24
N ALA A 580 -3.79 13.47 -7.19
CA ALA A 580 -2.73 14.46 -7.08
C ALA A 580 -1.56 14.16 -8.03
N LEU A 581 -0.95 15.22 -8.58
CA LEU A 581 0.28 15.20 -9.36
C LEU A 581 1.49 15.47 -8.46
N LEU A 582 2.68 15.03 -8.87
CA LEU A 582 3.94 15.27 -8.15
C LEU A 582 4.23 16.76 -7.93
N GLY A 583 3.78 17.62 -8.84
CA GLY A 583 3.96 19.07 -8.80
C GLY A 583 3.02 19.81 -7.85
N HIS A 584 2.02 19.13 -7.27
CA HIS A 584 1.18 19.78 -6.25
C HIS A 584 2.02 20.00 -5.00
N LYS A 585 1.95 21.24 -4.50
CA LYS A 585 2.59 21.61 -3.25
C LYS A 585 2.01 20.78 -2.09
N LEU A 586 2.87 20.26 -1.24
CA LEU A 586 2.52 19.61 0.00
C LEU A 586 3.24 20.25 1.16
N ARG A 587 2.60 20.22 2.33
CA ARG A 587 3.18 20.75 3.57
C ARG A 587 3.88 19.65 4.35
N TRP A 588 5.12 19.90 4.76
CA TRP A 588 5.93 18.94 5.48
C TRP A 588 6.94 19.62 6.41
N GLN A 589 7.46 18.85 7.38
CA GLN A 589 8.44 19.31 8.34
C GLN A 589 9.79 18.63 8.10
N LEU A 590 10.84 19.45 8.12
CA LEU A 590 12.23 19.03 8.01
C LEU A 590 12.92 19.27 9.35
N SER A 591 13.49 18.22 9.94
CA SER A 591 14.40 18.34 11.08
C SER A 591 15.78 17.84 10.67
N VAL A 592 16.76 18.76 10.69
CA VAL A 592 18.11 18.51 10.17
C VAL A 592 19.14 19.22 11.03
N ASN A 593 20.28 18.57 11.24
CA ASN A 593 21.40 19.18 11.94
C ASN A 593 22.27 20.01 10.98
N ALA A 594 23.11 20.90 11.50
CA ALA A 594 23.90 21.79 10.65
C ALA A 594 24.92 21.03 9.77
N ARG A 595 25.42 19.87 10.25
CA ARG A 595 26.35 19.01 9.48
C ARG A 595 25.68 18.43 8.25
N ASP A 596 24.53 17.80 8.41
CA ASP A 596 23.74 17.14 7.36
C ASP A 596 22.98 18.15 6.49
N MET A 597 22.83 19.39 6.96
CA MET A 597 22.31 20.49 6.14
C MET A 597 23.30 20.86 5.04
N ARG A 598 24.60 20.70 5.25
CA ARG A 598 25.62 21.05 4.26
C ARG A 598 25.44 20.32 2.93
N SER A 599 25.09 19.04 2.97
CA SER A 599 24.85 18.25 1.75
C SER A 599 23.61 18.70 0.96
N ILE A 600 22.62 19.28 1.66
CA ILE A 600 21.46 19.95 1.01
C ILE A 600 21.93 21.26 0.37
N LEU A 601 22.72 22.06 1.09
CA LEU A 601 23.16 23.38 0.63
C LEU A 601 24.14 23.33 -0.55
N ASP A 602 24.96 22.29 -0.61
CA ASP A 602 26.00 22.09 -1.64
C ASP A 602 25.42 21.45 -2.91
N TYR A 603 24.20 20.90 -2.87
CA TYR A 603 23.56 20.29 -4.03
C TYR A 603 23.02 21.36 -5.00
N ASN A 604 23.37 21.21 -6.28
CA ASN A 604 22.89 22.08 -7.34
C ASN A 604 21.66 21.45 -8.02
N GLY A 605 20.48 21.71 -7.43
CA GLY A 605 19.19 21.27 -7.96
C GLY A 605 18.64 22.21 -9.04
N ASP A 606 17.37 21.99 -9.38
CA ASP A 606 16.66 22.85 -10.34
C ASP A 606 16.30 24.23 -9.75
N GLU A 607 15.53 25.03 -10.51
CA GLU A 607 15.10 26.37 -10.09
C GLU A 607 14.25 26.33 -8.81
N SER A 608 13.29 25.41 -8.73
CA SER A 608 12.38 25.23 -7.60
C SER A 608 13.15 24.85 -6.34
N TYR A 609 14.07 23.89 -6.45
CA TYR A 609 14.98 23.49 -5.39
C TYR A 609 15.82 24.68 -4.92
N SER A 610 16.46 25.39 -5.87
CA SER A 610 17.33 26.52 -5.58
C SER A 610 16.61 27.64 -4.82
N LYS A 611 15.36 27.95 -5.19
CA LYS A 611 14.51 28.94 -4.49
C LYS A 611 14.26 28.55 -3.03
N VAL A 612 13.94 27.29 -2.76
CA VAL A 612 13.73 26.76 -1.40
C VAL A 612 15.02 26.82 -0.60
N ILE A 613 16.13 26.35 -1.17
CA ILE A 613 17.43 26.31 -0.49
C ILE A 613 17.97 27.71 -0.20
N ASN A 614 17.81 28.67 -1.12
CA ASN A 614 18.18 30.05 -0.89
C ASN A 614 17.38 30.65 0.29
N THR A 615 16.08 30.34 0.38
CA THR A 615 15.25 30.82 1.50
C THR A 615 15.68 30.17 2.83
N ILE A 616 16.02 28.87 2.83
CA ILE A 616 16.59 28.19 4.01
C ILE A 616 17.90 28.86 4.43
N ARG A 617 18.79 29.14 3.47
CA ARG A 617 20.06 29.84 3.68
C ARG A 617 19.86 31.20 4.35
N ASP A 618 18.93 32.00 3.84
CA ASP A 618 18.63 33.32 4.42
C ASP A 618 18.13 33.19 5.86
N LYS A 619 17.26 32.22 6.14
CA LYS A 619 16.71 32.01 7.49
C LYS A 619 17.75 31.52 8.49
N VAL A 620 18.66 30.64 8.06
CA VAL A 620 19.73 30.13 8.92
C VAL A 620 20.77 31.22 9.19
N SER A 621 21.20 31.95 8.17
CA SER A 621 22.18 33.05 8.32
C SER A 621 21.65 34.21 9.19
N GLU A 622 20.34 34.46 9.18
CA GLU A 622 19.68 35.45 10.04
C GLU A 622 19.75 35.06 11.54
N VAL A 623 19.62 33.77 11.85
CA VAL A 623 19.57 33.28 13.24
C VAL A 623 20.96 32.92 13.78
N HIS A 624 21.79 32.27 12.96
CA HIS A 624 23.11 31.77 13.31
C HIS A 624 24.20 32.25 12.32
N PRO A 625 24.55 33.54 12.32
CA PRO A 625 25.50 34.11 11.36
C PRO A 625 26.92 33.53 11.49
N LEU A 626 27.41 33.24 12.70
CA LEU A 626 28.77 32.73 12.91
C LEU A 626 28.92 31.28 12.43
N THR A 627 27.92 30.47 12.78
CA THR A 627 27.78 29.10 12.31
C THR A 627 27.68 29.07 10.80
N TRP A 628 26.97 30.03 10.21
CA TRP A 628 26.84 30.15 8.76
C TRP A 628 28.18 30.45 8.07
N GLU A 629 28.99 31.36 8.61
CA GLU A 629 30.35 31.62 8.11
C GLU A 629 31.23 30.36 8.17
N VAL A 630 31.13 29.60 9.26
CA VAL A 630 31.83 28.31 9.44
C VAL A 630 31.35 27.26 8.43
N LEU A 631 30.04 27.14 8.22
CA LEU A 631 29.42 26.16 7.31
C LEU A 631 29.82 26.37 5.85
N THR A 632 29.85 27.63 5.42
CA THR A 632 30.06 28.00 4.02
C THR A 632 31.50 28.34 3.68
N GLY A 633 32.36 28.57 4.68
CA GLY A 633 33.71 29.09 4.46
C GLY A 633 33.73 30.51 3.90
N THR A 634 32.59 31.20 3.85
CA THR A 634 32.50 32.60 3.41
C THR A 634 32.64 33.52 4.61
N SER A 635 33.66 34.38 4.62
CA SER A 635 33.76 35.46 5.59
C SER A 635 32.73 36.53 5.23
N SER A 636 31.66 36.68 6.00
CA SER A 636 30.72 37.77 5.75
C SER A 636 31.38 39.08 6.20
N SER A 637 31.63 39.98 5.26
CA SER A 637 31.95 41.38 5.54
C SER A 637 30.67 42.21 5.72
N ALA A 638 29.62 41.60 6.30
CA ALA A 638 28.37 42.30 6.56
C ALA A 638 28.51 43.11 7.85
N ASN A 639 28.72 44.42 7.69
CA ASN A 639 28.57 45.40 8.77
C ASN A 639 27.20 45.25 9.44
N VAL A 640 27.16 44.56 10.59
CA VAL A 640 26.02 44.61 11.52
C VAL A 640 26.09 45.94 12.27
N THR A 641 25.82 47.04 11.57
CA THR A 641 25.52 48.34 12.19
C THR A 641 24.07 48.32 12.66
N GLY A 642 23.79 47.56 13.71
CA GLY A 642 22.45 47.41 14.23
C GLY A 642 22.36 46.58 15.49
N ALA A 643 23.16 46.91 16.51
CA ALA A 643 23.05 46.30 17.83
C ALA A 643 21.67 46.59 18.48
N ARG A 644 20.64 45.84 18.09
CA ARG A 644 19.44 45.70 18.93
C ARG A 644 19.81 44.78 20.08
N LYS A 645 20.05 45.39 21.25
CA LYS A 645 20.15 44.71 22.55
C LYS A 645 18.84 43.97 22.84
N ASN A 646 18.67 42.76 22.32
CA ASN A 646 17.66 41.81 22.79
C ASN A 646 18.15 41.20 24.11
N ARG A 647 18.15 42.01 25.18
CA ARG A 647 18.16 41.48 26.55
C ARG A 647 16.78 40.90 26.84
N VAL A 648 16.58 39.62 26.52
CA VAL A 648 15.48 38.86 27.12
C VAL A 648 15.90 38.56 28.56
N LYS A 649 15.14 39.09 29.52
CA LYS A 649 15.41 38.88 30.96
C LYS A 649 15.29 37.38 31.28
N PRO A 650 16.20 36.81 32.11
CA PRO A 650 16.06 35.45 32.60
C PRO A 650 14.73 35.30 33.38
N ALA A 651 14.17 34.08 33.33
CA ALA A 651 12.89 33.75 33.91
C ALA A 651 12.84 34.13 35.40
N ARG A 652 11.85 34.95 35.80
CA ARG A 652 11.54 35.18 37.21
C ARG A 652 11.13 33.85 37.84
N ARG A 653 12.03 33.26 38.64
CA ARG A 653 11.73 32.15 39.56
C ARG A 653 10.54 32.57 40.45
N ARG A 654 9.38 31.94 40.28
CA ARG A 654 8.30 31.99 41.27
C ARG A 654 8.82 31.28 42.53
N GLN A 655 9.29 32.05 43.51
CA GLN A 655 9.51 31.52 44.85
C GLN A 655 8.18 30.96 45.38
N SER A 656 8.14 29.66 45.68
CA SER A 656 7.04 29.05 46.41
C SER A 656 7.00 29.69 47.79
N LYS A 657 5.93 30.42 48.11
CA LYS A 657 5.63 30.81 49.49
C LYS A 657 5.40 29.53 50.30
N ARG A 658 6.37 29.16 51.13
CA ARG A 658 6.13 28.30 52.29
C ARG A 658 5.07 28.99 53.15
N LYS A 659 3.90 28.36 53.31
CA LYS A 659 2.99 28.68 54.41
C LYS A 659 3.40 27.82 55.61
N HIS A 660 3.47 28.48 56.75
CA HIS A 660 3.63 27.92 58.08
C HIS A 660 2.61 26.83 58.39
#